data_AF-A0A3D2D522-F1
#
_entry.id   AF-A0A3D2D522-F1
#
_cell.length_a   1.000
_cell.length_b   1.000
_cell.length_c   1.000
_cell.angle_alpha   90.00
_cell.angle_beta   90.00
_cell.angle_gamma   90.00
#
_symmetry.space_group_name_H-M   'P 1'
#
loop_
_entity.id
_entity.type
_entity.pdbx_description
1 polymer ?
#
loop_
_entity_poly.entity_id
_entity_poly.type
_entity_poly.pdbx_seq_one_letter_code
_entity_poly.pdbx_strand_id
1 'polypeptide(L)'
;MKTKRITLLLAIIAFCAFSLALSFSVVNKTRAEEVTAAEGIVMTEGASVRYDAEEPGIRFTTEMTKSYYDELVAAATDGKVDFYTIITVNGNTEKSARINHERTLRFENGVATFQAAQLIKLVNRELTAEERKKAAAFEFTADFYAEYINAKGETVTVKADKSGVTRSMRGVASYALLNGNVTDENKINMLKGYLGTVTENTEVRYADLSDKSKVDLGLESGAVYLTAQKAGDITDGVVDLSAENIKTGVETTVSVFDADNNVTRYKYIFADKIITKAEDLAVFAIADHKTYKNEGYYILGNDIDATGYTHKHGAWLGWGENQPGFEGTFDGRGYTINNLSIGAFGLFGYIRPHTVLKNFALVNMKPVLSRSDGVDAFGGLAYIAYSTPTAYPTLENIYLSSSFFLDDYVITSGKTQGKTQTIISSMVFSATWGYEQIKNCIFEYTGDVATGGRGIYSGLLQGGKDKITVLDSFVIGKNPVVQTKSNDVYDSANNITEGSGATVYPLTRYSDYAGLTANVTDFSSFDTAYWDISNGAPVFKGAQKYLSKPYVTIGGNTAANYELGINDVKTLGVTAFIGELNDVTYTVTSGSEYVTVSDGNITGVAVGDAVITAQYTLGGEVMTSSINVTVVPTIIEVTTPLEFSMADGTLTAADKIAIFGNSDIEILSVNCFDASVALSIADGVITGFPEYTAKSTPKTYAVSFTTAEAIYKVNVTPYTKIIRTAADLSVFNFPGHDGYKNEGYYVLGNNIDASGYLHKHTTAAGNPTYIDWNTKGTTGFEGTIDGRGYTISNITIGTGGLLGYIRPKTVLKNFAITGITFQRTHGNGDPLTAALAKIMYSTKDSYPILENLYIQANAFIGGADTNSNLVVNCTTGYEKIVNCIFEYSGVKDTTAGHGTYASQIADRNVTGFKIENSYVISLNPVACGGKTNPVYDSANKIEATTAEYTALYPDGSTFPKKDFYTVELTRYDDYTELTANVTDFSSFSADYWDISAAGYPVWKTK
;
A
#
# COMPACT_ATOMS: atom_id res chain seq x y z
N MET A 1 -33.00 60.93 41.70
CA MET A 1 -34.09 60.28 42.50
C MET A 1 -33.83 58.79 42.79
N LYS A 2 -33.24 58.00 41.87
CA LYS A 2 -32.87 56.58 42.09
C LYS A 2 -31.83 56.34 43.21
N THR A 3 -30.85 57.22 43.37
CA THR A 3 -29.80 57.10 44.41
C THR A 3 -30.35 57.25 45.83
N LYS A 4 -31.35 58.12 46.06
CA LYS A 4 -32.00 58.29 47.37
C LYS A 4 -32.84 57.07 47.78
N ARG A 5 -33.37 56.29 46.84
CA ARG A 5 -34.15 55.06 47.14
C ARG A 5 -33.26 53.87 47.49
N ILE A 6 -32.06 53.73 46.92
CA ILE A 6 -31.11 52.67 47.30
C ILE A 6 -30.51 52.96 48.69
N THR A 7 -30.20 54.23 48.99
CA THR A 7 -29.80 54.63 50.36
C THR A 7 -30.95 54.40 51.35
N LEU A 8 -32.21 54.66 50.95
CA LEU A 8 -33.39 54.34 51.77
C LEU A 8 -33.61 52.83 51.92
N LEU A 9 -33.34 52.00 50.91
CA LEU A 9 -33.45 50.54 50.95
C LEU A 9 -32.39 49.91 51.86
N LEU A 10 -31.14 50.36 51.75
CA LEU A 10 -30.03 50.00 52.64
C LEU A 10 -30.28 50.53 54.06
N ALA A 11 -30.83 51.73 54.19
CA ALA A 11 -31.24 52.28 55.48
C ALA A 11 -32.41 51.49 56.05
N ILE A 12 -33.42 51.07 55.28
CA ILE A 12 -34.53 50.23 55.75
C ILE A 12 -34.03 48.85 56.14
N ILE A 13 -33.13 48.20 55.39
CA ILE A 13 -32.57 46.89 55.78
C ILE A 13 -31.70 47.02 57.05
N ALA A 14 -30.88 48.07 57.15
CA ALA A 14 -30.14 48.38 58.37
C ALA A 14 -31.07 48.77 59.54
N PHE A 15 -32.15 49.51 59.28
CA PHE A 15 -33.14 50.00 60.26
C PHE A 15 -34.09 48.89 60.72
N CYS A 16 -34.40 47.90 59.88
CA CYS A 16 -35.14 46.70 60.23
C CYS A 16 -34.29 45.77 61.12
N ALA A 17 -32.98 45.70 60.89
CA ALA A 17 -32.04 45.06 61.82
C ALA A 17 -31.89 45.88 63.12
N PHE A 18 -31.97 47.21 63.04
CA PHE A 18 -31.93 48.14 64.18
C PHE A 18 -33.22 48.13 65.02
N SER A 19 -34.39 47.85 64.45
CA SER A 19 -35.68 47.90 65.15
C SER A 19 -35.90 46.75 66.14
N LEU A 20 -35.07 45.69 66.10
CA LEU A 20 -35.00 44.68 67.17
C LEU A 20 -34.06 45.08 68.32
N ALA A 21 -33.20 46.08 68.14
CA ALA A 21 -32.20 46.52 69.12
C ALA A 21 -32.64 47.76 69.94
N LEU A 22 -33.93 48.08 69.97
CA LEU A 22 -34.48 49.17 70.79
C LEU A 22 -34.71 48.77 72.25
N SER A 23 -33.65 48.24 72.86
CA SER A 23 -33.27 48.48 74.24
C SER A 23 -31.80 48.11 74.37
N PHE A 24 -31.04 48.93 75.08
CA PHE A 24 -29.64 48.78 75.48
C PHE A 24 -28.58 49.60 74.72
N SER A 25 -27.71 50.17 75.55
CA SER A 25 -26.75 51.24 75.29
C SER A 25 -25.56 50.81 74.44
N VAL A 26 -25.09 51.72 73.59
CA VAL A 26 -23.74 51.69 73.00
C VAL A 26 -22.72 51.71 74.14
N VAL A 27 -22.06 50.57 74.40
CA VAL A 27 -20.90 50.50 75.28
C VAL A 27 -19.66 50.35 74.40
N ASN A 28 -18.92 51.45 74.22
CA ASN A 28 -17.53 51.39 73.79
C ASN A 28 -16.70 50.84 74.96
N LYS A 29 -16.49 49.52 75.02
CA LYS A 29 -15.48 48.90 75.89
C LYS A 29 -14.26 48.51 75.06
N THR A 30 -13.09 48.89 75.55
CA THR A 30 -11.77 48.45 75.07
C THR A 30 -11.72 46.92 74.95
N ARG A 31 -11.39 46.46 73.74
CA ARG A 31 -11.41 45.06 73.30
C ARG A 31 -10.31 44.25 74.03
N ALA A 32 -10.70 43.25 74.83
CA ALA A 32 -9.79 42.24 75.37
C ALA A 32 -9.69 41.04 74.40
N GLU A 33 -8.69 40.19 74.63
CA GLU A 33 -8.20 39.10 73.78
C GLU A 33 -9.33 38.19 73.24
N GLU A 34 -9.47 38.13 71.91
CA GLU A 34 -10.43 37.26 71.22
C GLU A 34 -9.84 35.85 71.14
N VAL A 35 -10.52 34.86 71.74
CA VAL A 35 -10.04 33.48 71.79
C VAL A 35 -10.96 32.60 70.93
N THR A 36 -10.38 31.83 70.01
CA THR A 36 -11.14 30.89 69.16
C THR A 36 -11.52 29.66 69.98
N ALA A 37 -12.77 29.21 69.87
CA ALA A 37 -13.25 28.02 70.57
C ALA A 37 -12.53 26.75 70.11
N ALA A 38 -12.22 25.84 71.06
CA ALA A 38 -11.73 24.50 70.75
C ALA A 38 -12.95 23.56 70.50
N GLU A 39 -13.42 23.46 69.25
CA GLU A 39 -14.47 22.55 68.71
C GLU A 39 -15.84 22.48 69.45
N GLY A 40 -16.00 23.05 70.65
CA GLY A 40 -17.16 22.88 71.50
C GLY A 40 -18.32 23.84 71.24
N ILE A 41 -18.09 24.88 70.42
CA ILE A 41 -19.10 25.78 69.83
C ILE A 41 -18.80 25.87 68.35
N VAL A 42 -19.72 25.39 67.51
CA VAL A 42 -19.54 25.32 66.05
C VAL A 42 -20.73 25.97 65.38
N MET A 43 -20.45 26.88 64.46
CA MET A 43 -21.49 27.37 63.55
C MET A 43 -21.73 26.30 62.47
N THR A 44 -22.97 25.83 62.33
CA THR A 44 -23.24 24.78 61.35
C THR A 44 -23.22 25.36 59.93
N GLU A 45 -22.61 24.65 59.00
CA GLU A 45 -22.48 25.07 57.59
C GLU A 45 -23.82 25.11 56.82
N GLY A 46 -24.94 24.75 57.48
CA GLY A 46 -26.27 24.74 56.90
C GLY A 46 -27.08 25.99 57.19
N ALA A 47 -27.50 26.71 56.15
CA ALA A 47 -28.65 27.59 56.21
C ALA A 47 -29.87 26.84 55.67
N SER A 48 -30.94 26.73 56.46
CA SER A 48 -32.21 26.16 56.00
C SER A 48 -33.24 27.27 55.83
N VAL A 49 -34.02 27.21 54.75
CA VAL A 49 -35.31 27.89 54.68
C VAL A 49 -36.28 27.04 55.48
N ARG A 50 -36.51 27.39 56.73
CA ARG A 50 -37.52 26.74 57.59
C ARG A 50 -38.89 27.37 57.32
N TYR A 51 -39.89 26.50 57.11
CA TYR A 51 -41.24 26.82 56.62
C TYR A 51 -42.31 26.79 57.73
N ASP A 52 -41.89 26.64 58.97
CA ASP A 52 -42.74 26.58 60.15
C ASP A 52 -43.35 27.99 60.40
N ALA A 53 -44.51 28.22 59.77
CA ALA A 53 -45.40 29.38 59.78
C ALA A 53 -44.97 30.60 58.94
N GLU A 54 -45.74 30.89 57.88
CA GLU A 54 -45.91 32.17 57.15
C GLU A 54 -44.67 33.02 56.73
N GLU A 55 -43.42 32.63 57.03
CA GLU A 55 -42.28 33.57 57.06
C GLU A 55 -40.95 32.98 56.54
N PRO A 56 -40.61 33.11 55.24
CA PRO A 56 -39.31 32.67 54.70
C PRO A 56 -38.15 33.57 55.15
N GLY A 57 -36.98 32.98 55.45
CA GLY A 57 -35.75 33.71 55.80
C GLY A 57 -34.48 32.86 55.76
N ILE A 58 -33.32 33.52 55.82
CA ILE A 58 -32.02 32.86 56.07
C ILE A 58 -31.97 32.56 57.58
N ARG A 59 -31.62 31.33 57.95
CA ARG A 59 -31.36 30.95 59.34
C ARG A 59 -29.89 30.57 59.48
N PHE A 60 -29.20 31.22 60.41
CA PHE A 60 -27.88 30.78 60.85
C PHE A 60 -28.03 29.96 62.13
N THR A 61 -27.43 28.78 62.15
CA THR A 61 -27.53 27.86 63.28
C THR A 61 -26.15 27.65 63.88
N THR A 62 -26.07 27.70 65.21
CA THR A 62 -24.86 27.40 65.97
C THR A 62 -25.18 26.31 66.97
N GLU A 63 -24.29 25.34 67.09
CA GLU A 63 -24.41 24.24 68.02
C GLU A 63 -23.31 24.35 69.09
N MET A 64 -23.67 24.06 70.33
CA MET A 64 -22.76 24.07 71.46
C MET A 64 -22.94 22.82 72.29
N THR A 65 -21.85 22.12 72.58
CA THR A 65 -21.91 20.93 73.44
C THR A 65 -22.11 21.34 74.90
N LYS A 66 -22.82 20.50 75.66
CA LYS A 66 -23.02 20.72 77.09
C LYS A 66 -21.70 20.78 77.87
N SER A 67 -20.74 19.93 77.52
CA SER A 67 -19.40 19.93 78.15
C SER A 67 -18.74 21.29 78.02
N TYR A 68 -18.74 21.85 76.81
CA TYR A 68 -18.11 23.14 76.56
C TYR A 68 -18.85 24.31 77.19
N TYR A 69 -20.18 24.27 77.24
CA TYR A 69 -20.95 25.24 78.00
C TYR A 69 -20.58 25.23 79.49
N ASP A 70 -20.51 24.03 80.09
CA ASP A 70 -20.16 23.88 81.51
C ASP A 70 -18.72 24.37 81.79
N GLU A 71 -17.79 24.21 80.84
CA GLU A 71 -16.44 24.79 80.89
C GLU A 71 -16.46 26.32 80.91
N LEU A 72 -17.25 26.95 80.03
CA LEU A 72 -17.40 28.42 80.00
C LEU A 72 -18.03 28.96 81.28
N VAL A 73 -19.04 28.27 81.82
CA VAL A 73 -19.67 28.63 83.09
C VAL A 73 -18.69 28.50 84.26
N ALA A 74 -17.86 27.45 84.27
CA ALA A 74 -16.84 27.28 85.31
C ALA A 74 -15.73 28.35 85.24
N ALA A 75 -15.45 28.88 84.04
CA ALA A 75 -14.52 29.98 83.84
C ALA A 75 -15.11 31.36 84.21
N ALA A 76 -16.44 31.48 84.29
CA ALA A 76 -17.14 32.71 84.62
C ALA A 76 -17.24 32.96 86.14
N THR A 77 -16.81 34.14 86.59
CA THR A 77 -16.76 34.50 88.02
C THR A 77 -18.14 34.61 88.66
N ASP A 78 -19.15 34.98 87.88
CA ASP A 78 -20.55 35.06 88.29
C ASP A 78 -21.41 33.89 87.77
N GLY A 79 -20.77 32.90 87.13
CA GLY A 79 -21.41 31.75 86.51
C GLY A 79 -22.30 32.10 85.31
N LYS A 80 -22.18 33.29 84.73
CA LYS A 80 -22.99 33.73 83.59
C LYS A 80 -22.18 33.77 82.30
N VAL A 81 -22.83 33.32 81.22
CA VAL A 81 -22.30 33.39 79.86
C VAL A 81 -23.39 33.97 78.96
N ASP A 82 -23.07 35.07 78.27
CA ASP A 82 -23.95 35.73 77.31
C ASP A 82 -23.63 35.26 75.90
N PHE A 83 -24.65 35.06 75.07
CA PHE A 83 -24.49 34.59 73.69
C PHE A 83 -25.06 35.61 72.71
N TYR A 84 -24.36 35.85 71.62
CA TYR A 84 -24.85 36.72 70.56
C TYR A 84 -24.31 36.34 69.18
N THR A 85 -24.99 36.80 68.14
CA THR A 85 -24.55 36.67 66.75
C THR A 85 -24.42 38.04 66.13
N ILE A 86 -23.30 38.31 65.47
CA ILE A 86 -23.10 39.48 64.62
C ILE A 86 -23.40 39.07 63.18
N ILE A 87 -24.29 39.81 62.52
CA ILE A 87 -24.56 39.65 61.09
C ILE A 87 -24.06 40.87 60.35
N THR A 88 -23.21 40.67 59.36
CA THR A 88 -22.58 41.69 58.52
C THR A 88 -23.11 41.57 57.10
N VAL A 89 -23.42 42.71 56.44
CA VAL A 89 -23.93 42.71 55.05
C VAL A 89 -22.81 43.06 54.07
N ASN A 90 -22.58 42.21 53.07
CA ASN A 90 -21.55 42.34 52.03
C ASN A 90 -20.15 42.63 52.62
N GLY A 91 -19.80 42.00 53.75
CA GLY A 91 -18.53 42.20 54.43
C GLY A 91 -18.31 43.60 55.03
N ASN A 92 -19.32 44.48 55.03
CA ASN A 92 -19.19 45.82 55.59
C ASN A 92 -19.48 45.82 57.11
N THR A 93 -18.42 45.82 57.91
CA THR A 93 -18.49 45.78 59.39
C THR A 93 -19.18 46.99 60.02
N GLU A 94 -19.20 48.15 59.34
CA GLU A 94 -19.97 49.34 59.78
C GLU A 94 -21.49 49.13 59.64
N LYS A 95 -21.90 48.09 58.91
CA LYS A 95 -23.29 47.67 58.69
C LYS A 95 -23.54 46.29 59.27
N SER A 96 -23.24 46.15 60.56
CA SER A 96 -23.45 44.92 61.32
C SER A 96 -24.62 45.04 62.29
N ALA A 97 -25.28 43.90 62.58
CA ALA A 97 -26.35 43.80 63.57
C ALA A 97 -25.98 42.76 64.63
N ARG A 98 -26.02 43.14 65.91
CA ARG A 98 -25.83 42.23 67.05
C ARG A 98 -27.18 41.70 67.51
N ILE A 99 -27.31 40.37 67.55
CA ILE A 99 -28.50 39.65 68.01
C ILE A 99 -28.14 38.89 69.28
N ASN A 100 -28.67 39.32 70.43
CA ASN A 100 -28.46 38.61 71.69
C ASN A 100 -29.42 37.41 71.81
N HIS A 101 -28.92 36.29 72.31
CA HIS A 101 -29.70 35.06 72.52
C HIS A 101 -30.11 34.95 74.00
N GLU A 102 -31.18 35.65 74.40
CA GLU A 102 -31.60 35.77 75.82
C GLU A 102 -32.38 34.56 76.38
N ARG A 103 -32.34 33.39 75.72
CA ARG A 103 -33.16 32.23 76.13
C ARG A 103 -32.44 31.33 77.12
N THR A 104 -33.19 30.76 78.08
CA THR A 104 -32.71 29.65 78.93
C THR A 104 -32.25 28.49 78.03
N LEU A 105 -30.98 28.12 78.14
CA LEU A 105 -30.39 27.05 77.33
C LEU A 105 -31.07 25.71 77.62
N ARG A 106 -31.49 25.04 76.54
CA ARG A 106 -31.95 23.66 76.56
C ARG A 106 -30.97 22.83 75.76
N PHE A 107 -30.49 21.75 76.37
CA PHE A 107 -29.60 20.80 75.71
C PHE A 107 -30.43 19.58 75.30
N GLU A 108 -30.57 19.37 73.99
CA GLU A 108 -31.18 18.17 73.42
C GLU A 108 -30.05 17.27 72.94
N ASN A 109 -30.03 16.01 73.41
CA ASN A 109 -28.93 15.05 73.16
C ASN A 109 -27.52 15.60 73.48
N GLY A 110 -27.41 16.48 74.49
CA GLY A 110 -26.14 17.06 74.91
C GLY A 110 -25.68 18.27 74.09
N VAL A 111 -26.51 18.80 73.17
CA VAL A 111 -26.20 19.97 72.35
C VAL A 111 -27.27 21.06 72.54
N ALA A 112 -26.83 22.30 72.74
CA ALA A 112 -27.68 23.48 72.67
C ALA A 112 -27.58 24.09 71.26
N THR A 113 -28.73 24.44 70.68
CA THR A 113 -28.82 25.03 69.35
C THR A 113 -29.26 26.49 69.44
N PHE A 114 -28.42 27.40 68.95
CA PHE A 114 -28.73 28.80 68.79
C PHE A 114 -29.17 29.05 67.35
N GLN A 115 -30.23 29.81 67.18
CA GLN A 115 -30.77 30.15 65.86
C GLN A 115 -30.84 31.66 65.76
N ALA A 116 -29.91 32.26 65.02
CA ALA A 116 -29.87 33.70 64.82
C ALA A 116 -30.75 34.09 63.62
N ALA A 117 -31.74 34.94 63.94
CA ALA A 117 -32.62 35.77 63.09
C ALA A 117 -33.23 35.18 61.80
N GLN A 118 -34.57 35.23 61.71
CA GLN A 118 -35.30 35.30 60.43
C GLN A 118 -35.17 36.71 59.84
N LEU A 119 -34.06 37.00 59.15
CA LEU A 119 -33.74 38.37 58.68
C LEU A 119 -34.75 38.96 57.66
N ILE A 120 -35.57 38.11 57.02
CA ILE A 120 -36.44 38.49 55.88
C ILE A 120 -37.90 38.75 56.29
N LYS A 121 -38.21 38.71 57.60
CA LYS A 121 -39.55 39.03 58.11
C LYS A 121 -39.99 40.47 57.77
N LEU A 122 -39.09 41.45 57.87
CA LEU A 122 -39.42 42.87 57.62
C LEU A 122 -39.28 43.28 56.15
N VAL A 123 -38.39 42.64 55.39
CA VAL A 123 -38.08 43.00 53.99
C VAL A 123 -39.24 42.62 53.06
N ASN A 124 -39.95 41.53 53.32
CA ASN A 124 -41.00 41.06 52.41
C ASN A 124 -42.33 41.84 52.49
N ARG A 125 -42.62 42.55 53.60
CA ARG A 125 -43.89 43.28 53.78
C ARG A 125 -43.93 44.64 53.07
N GLU A 126 -42.78 45.26 52.81
CA GLU A 126 -42.71 46.64 52.29
C GLU A 126 -42.06 46.78 50.90
N LEU A 127 -41.40 45.73 50.40
CA LEU A 127 -40.69 45.78 49.11
C LEU A 127 -41.53 45.31 47.93
N THR A 128 -41.37 45.98 46.78
CA THR A 128 -41.87 45.49 45.49
C THR A 128 -41.13 44.22 45.05
N ALA A 129 -41.67 43.47 44.09
CA ALA A 129 -41.02 42.27 43.56
C ALA A 129 -39.59 42.55 43.04
N GLU A 130 -39.39 43.70 42.40
CA GLU A 130 -38.10 44.15 41.88
C GLU A 130 -37.10 44.51 43.00
N GLU A 131 -37.57 45.11 44.09
CA GLU A 131 -36.74 45.42 45.27
C GLU A 131 -36.40 44.16 46.07
N ARG A 132 -37.32 43.20 46.18
CA ARG A 132 -37.05 41.87 46.76
C ARG A 132 -35.99 41.12 45.97
N LYS A 133 -36.06 41.16 44.64
CA LYS A 133 -35.06 40.59 43.75
C LYS A 133 -33.69 41.16 44.04
N LYS A 134 -33.54 42.50 44.13
CA LYS A 134 -32.25 43.15 44.45
C LYS A 134 -31.75 42.85 45.86
N ALA A 135 -32.65 42.83 46.84
CA ALA A 135 -32.29 42.48 48.22
C ALA A 135 -31.81 41.03 48.36
N ALA A 136 -32.30 40.13 47.50
CA ALA A 136 -31.90 38.72 47.52
C ALA A 136 -30.43 38.49 47.14
N ALA A 137 -29.78 39.46 46.49
CA ALA A 137 -28.36 39.42 46.13
C ALA A 137 -27.41 39.82 47.27
N PHE A 138 -27.92 40.35 48.39
CA PHE A 138 -27.06 40.71 49.51
C PHE A 138 -26.50 39.46 50.19
N GLU A 139 -25.20 39.49 50.44
CA GLU A 139 -24.48 38.49 51.21
C GLU A 139 -24.54 38.85 52.69
N PHE A 140 -24.94 37.90 53.52
CA PHE A 140 -24.99 38.03 54.96
C PHE A 140 -23.95 37.09 55.57
N THR A 141 -22.97 37.67 56.25
CA THR A 141 -21.94 36.95 56.99
C THR A 141 -22.31 36.92 58.46
N ALA A 142 -22.36 35.75 59.07
CA ALA A 142 -22.72 35.62 60.48
C ALA A 142 -21.55 35.06 61.31
N ASP A 143 -21.31 35.69 62.46
CA ASP A 143 -20.31 35.31 63.44
C ASP A 143 -21.00 35.12 64.80
N PHE A 144 -20.83 33.95 65.42
CA PHE A 144 -21.36 33.66 66.76
C PHE A 144 -20.30 33.85 67.84
N TYR A 145 -20.72 34.43 68.95
CA TYR A 145 -19.87 34.75 70.09
C TYR A 145 -20.52 34.33 71.41
N ALA A 146 -19.67 33.89 72.34
CA ALA A 146 -19.98 33.75 73.76
C ALA A 146 -19.12 34.73 74.57
N GLU A 147 -19.72 35.43 75.53
CA GLU A 147 -19.06 36.41 76.40
C GLU A 147 -19.24 36.04 77.88
N TYR A 148 -18.17 36.11 78.67
CA TYR A 148 -18.24 35.92 80.12
C TYR A 148 -17.18 36.79 80.85
N ILE A 149 -17.29 36.89 82.18
CA ILE A 149 -16.33 37.65 83.01
C ILE A 149 -15.39 36.67 83.73
N ASN A 150 -14.10 36.72 83.42
CA ASN A 150 -13.10 35.85 84.04
C ASN A 150 -12.75 36.28 85.48
N ALA A 151 -11.99 35.45 86.21
CA ALA A 151 -11.59 35.68 87.61
C ALA A 151 -10.79 36.98 87.86
N LYS A 152 -10.29 37.64 86.82
CA LYS A 152 -9.60 38.94 86.89
C LYS A 152 -10.54 40.13 86.70
N GLY A 153 -11.83 39.89 86.46
CA GLY A 153 -12.82 40.92 86.16
C GLY A 153 -12.82 41.39 84.70
N GLU A 154 -12.16 40.65 83.80
CA GLU A 154 -12.06 40.98 82.38
C GLU A 154 -13.16 40.28 81.58
N THR A 155 -13.70 40.96 80.57
CA THR A 155 -14.63 40.34 79.61
C THR A 155 -13.83 39.49 78.62
N VAL A 156 -14.16 38.20 78.54
CA VAL A 156 -13.59 37.27 77.57
C VAL A 156 -14.63 37.01 76.49
N THR A 157 -14.24 37.19 75.22
CA THR A 157 -15.08 36.91 74.05
C THR A 157 -14.55 35.69 73.33
N VAL A 158 -15.37 34.63 73.28
CA VAL A 158 -15.07 33.37 72.59
C VAL A 158 -15.84 33.34 71.28
N LYS A 159 -15.10 33.27 70.17
CA LYS A 159 -15.69 33.14 68.84
C LYS A 159 -15.96 31.66 68.52
N ALA A 160 -17.13 31.36 67.96
CA ALA A 160 -17.44 30.00 67.50
C ALA A 160 -16.41 29.52 66.45
N ASP A 161 -16.12 28.23 66.49
CA ASP A 161 -15.40 27.56 65.42
C ASP A 161 -16.25 27.59 64.14
N LYS A 162 -15.58 27.68 62.98
CA LYS A 162 -16.20 27.92 61.66
C LYS A 162 -17.09 29.17 61.57
N SER A 163 -16.74 30.22 62.29
CA SER A 163 -17.41 31.54 62.20
C SER A 163 -17.14 32.24 60.85
N GLY A 164 -17.99 33.20 60.47
CA GLY A 164 -17.87 33.93 59.19
C GLY A 164 -18.69 33.31 58.05
N VAL A 165 -19.73 32.55 58.38
CA VAL A 165 -20.57 31.84 57.39
C VAL A 165 -21.33 32.86 56.54
N THR A 166 -21.03 32.91 55.25
CA THR A 166 -21.62 33.89 54.30
C THR A 166 -22.69 33.25 53.42
N ARG A 167 -23.89 33.84 53.38
CA ARG A 167 -25.05 33.33 52.63
C ARG A 167 -25.88 34.47 52.02
N SER A 168 -26.52 34.21 50.88
CA SER A 168 -27.55 35.09 50.30
C SER A 168 -28.87 34.38 50.10
N MET A 169 -29.96 35.15 50.01
CA MET A 169 -31.28 34.57 49.77
C MET A 169 -31.37 33.93 48.39
N ARG A 170 -30.71 34.51 47.37
CA ARG A 170 -30.63 33.90 46.04
C ARG A 170 -29.89 32.57 46.03
N GLY A 171 -28.76 32.46 46.75
CA GLY A 171 -27.99 31.22 46.86
C GLY A 171 -28.78 30.11 47.55
N VAL A 172 -29.39 30.44 48.69
CA VAL A 172 -30.24 29.51 49.45
C VAL A 172 -31.46 29.08 48.64
N ALA A 173 -32.14 30.00 47.95
CA ALA A 173 -33.31 29.69 47.12
C ALA A 173 -32.95 28.80 45.93
N SER A 174 -31.84 29.07 45.24
CA SER A 174 -31.37 28.22 44.14
C SER A 174 -31.05 26.82 44.65
N TYR A 175 -30.31 26.70 45.75
CA TYR A 175 -29.94 25.41 46.33
C TYR A 175 -31.15 24.58 46.79
N ALA A 176 -32.15 25.23 47.40
CA ALA A 176 -33.38 24.57 47.84
C ALA A 176 -34.21 24.01 46.66
N LEU A 177 -34.27 24.75 45.54
CA LEU A 177 -34.94 24.29 44.32
C LEU A 177 -34.18 23.15 43.63
N LEU A 178 -32.83 23.19 43.63
CA LEU A 178 -32.00 22.16 43.02
C LEU A 178 -32.14 20.80 43.72
N ASN A 179 -32.10 20.78 45.05
CA ASN A 179 -32.11 19.53 45.82
C ASN A 179 -33.50 18.91 46.02
N GLY A 180 -34.56 19.51 45.46
CA GLY A 180 -35.91 18.96 45.56
C GLY A 180 -36.49 18.92 46.98
N ASN A 181 -35.85 19.60 47.94
CA ASN A 181 -36.28 19.63 49.34
C ASN A 181 -37.60 20.40 49.55
N VAL A 182 -38.17 20.97 48.47
CA VAL A 182 -39.40 21.75 48.47
C VAL A 182 -40.34 21.22 47.39
N THR A 183 -41.40 20.54 47.80
CA THR A 183 -42.37 19.88 46.92
C THR A 183 -43.69 20.66 46.74
N ASP A 184 -43.91 21.70 47.53
CA ASP A 184 -45.12 22.53 47.51
C ASP A 184 -44.99 23.65 46.47
N GLU A 185 -45.96 23.73 45.57
CA GLU A 185 -45.95 24.65 44.43
C GLU A 185 -45.97 26.14 44.83
N ASN A 186 -46.66 26.50 45.92
CA ASN A 186 -46.65 27.87 46.43
C ASN A 186 -45.25 28.23 46.96
N LYS A 187 -44.57 27.27 47.59
CA LYS A 187 -43.20 27.45 48.08
C LYS A 187 -42.20 27.57 46.94
N ILE A 188 -42.37 26.75 45.89
CA ILE A 188 -41.56 26.83 44.67
C ILE A 188 -41.72 28.21 44.02
N ASN A 189 -42.96 28.69 43.87
CA ASN A 189 -43.26 30.00 43.28
C ASN A 189 -42.68 31.16 44.12
N MET A 190 -42.74 31.05 45.44
CA MET A 190 -42.11 32.03 46.35
C MET A 190 -40.58 32.04 46.22
N LEU A 191 -39.93 30.86 46.20
CA LEU A 191 -38.47 30.77 46.03
C LEU A 191 -38.02 31.32 44.67
N LYS A 192 -38.77 31.03 43.61
CA LYS A 192 -38.58 31.65 42.29
C LYS A 192 -38.69 33.17 42.36
N GLY A 193 -39.47 33.73 43.27
CA GLY A 193 -39.59 35.17 43.49
C GLY A 193 -38.31 35.86 44.00
N TYR A 194 -37.34 35.12 44.54
CA TYR A 194 -36.01 35.64 44.91
C TYR A 194 -34.97 35.47 43.79
N LEU A 195 -35.35 34.79 42.71
CA LEU A 195 -34.52 34.50 41.56
C LEU A 195 -35.03 35.29 40.35
N GLY A 196 -34.18 35.49 39.36
CA GLY A 196 -34.61 35.83 38.01
C GLY A 196 -35.05 34.58 37.24
N THR A 197 -34.76 34.57 35.96
CA THR A 197 -34.90 33.36 35.13
C THR A 197 -33.97 32.27 35.67
N VAL A 198 -34.50 31.06 35.81
CA VAL A 198 -33.72 29.86 36.17
C VAL A 198 -33.48 29.08 34.89
N THR A 199 -32.22 28.92 34.51
CA THR A 199 -31.80 28.15 33.33
C THR A 199 -30.97 26.95 33.77
N GLU A 200 -31.35 25.77 33.30
CA GLU A 200 -30.56 24.54 33.49
C GLU A 200 -29.69 24.32 32.25
N ASN A 201 -28.39 24.21 32.44
CA ASN A 201 -27.49 23.72 31.40
C ASN A 201 -27.16 22.25 31.69
N THR A 202 -27.58 21.37 30.78
CA THR A 202 -27.39 19.92 30.90
C THR A 202 -26.01 19.46 30.43
N GLU A 203 -25.24 20.32 29.77
CA GLU A 203 -23.89 20.04 29.33
C GLU A 203 -22.94 19.92 30.53
N VAL A 204 -22.19 18.81 30.60
CA VAL A 204 -21.12 18.63 31.57
C VAL A 204 -19.85 19.29 31.03
N ARG A 205 -19.32 20.23 31.81
CA ARG A 205 -18.10 20.98 31.54
C ARG A 205 -16.98 20.51 32.46
N TYR A 206 -15.75 20.90 32.15
CA TYR A 206 -14.57 20.56 32.94
C TYR A 206 -13.84 21.84 33.34
N ALA A 207 -13.30 21.84 34.56
CA ALA A 207 -12.55 22.98 35.10
C ALA A 207 -11.25 22.50 35.76
N ASP A 208 -10.17 23.24 35.50
CA ASP A 208 -8.82 22.96 35.99
C ASP A 208 -8.62 23.57 37.39
N LEU A 209 -8.27 22.77 38.39
CA LEU A 209 -7.98 23.20 39.76
C LEU A 209 -6.49 23.32 40.09
N SER A 210 -5.60 23.24 39.10
CA SER A 210 -4.15 23.38 39.33
C SER A 210 -3.76 24.75 39.88
N ASP A 211 -4.55 25.79 39.60
CA ASP A 211 -4.51 27.06 40.31
C ASP A 211 -5.93 27.42 40.80
N LYS A 212 -6.26 27.01 42.03
CA LYS A 212 -7.57 27.31 42.64
C LYS A 212 -7.87 28.81 42.78
N SER A 213 -6.87 29.69 42.71
CA SER A 213 -7.10 31.13 42.77
C SER A 213 -7.59 31.73 41.44
N LYS A 214 -7.49 30.96 40.35
CA LYS A 214 -7.79 31.38 38.98
C LYS A 214 -8.45 30.27 38.18
N VAL A 215 -9.59 29.78 38.67
CA VAL A 215 -10.33 28.72 37.97
C VAL A 215 -11.12 29.33 36.83
N ASP A 216 -10.84 28.88 35.61
CA ASP A 216 -11.61 29.23 34.41
C ASP A 216 -12.84 28.32 34.30
N LEU A 217 -14.03 28.92 34.28
CA LEU A 217 -15.30 28.24 34.07
C LEU A 217 -15.85 28.44 32.64
N GLY A 218 -15.09 29.06 31.73
CA GLY A 218 -15.55 29.40 30.38
C GLY A 218 -16.72 30.39 30.40
N LEU A 219 -16.71 31.33 31.35
CA LEU A 219 -17.76 32.32 31.58
C LEU A 219 -17.14 33.70 31.77
N GLU A 220 -17.77 34.75 31.22
CA GLU A 220 -17.20 36.11 31.25
C GLU A 220 -17.44 36.85 32.57
N SER A 221 -18.59 36.62 33.23
CA SER A 221 -18.96 37.30 34.47
C SER A 221 -20.05 36.55 35.24
N GLY A 222 -20.21 36.88 36.52
CA GLY A 222 -21.27 36.37 37.39
C GLY A 222 -20.79 35.98 38.77
N ALA A 223 -21.73 35.86 39.72
CA ALA A 223 -21.44 35.37 41.07
C ALA A 223 -21.62 33.85 41.13
N VAL A 224 -20.57 33.13 41.54
CA VAL A 224 -20.49 31.67 41.54
C VAL A 224 -20.88 31.12 42.91
N TYR A 225 -21.76 30.12 42.91
CA TYR A 225 -22.19 29.41 44.11
C TYR A 225 -21.99 27.91 43.93
N LEU A 226 -21.28 27.32 44.89
CA LEU A 226 -21.16 25.90 45.11
C LEU A 226 -22.05 25.64 46.33
N THR A 227 -23.28 25.16 46.11
CA THR A 227 -24.36 25.09 47.13
C THR A 227 -25.08 26.42 47.41
N ALA A 228 -25.50 26.67 48.65
CA ALA A 228 -26.08 27.93 49.11
C ALA A 228 -25.01 29.00 49.44
N GLN A 229 -23.73 28.62 49.43
CA GLN A 229 -22.59 29.49 49.69
C GLN A 229 -22.08 30.13 48.39
N LYS A 230 -21.77 31.42 48.46
CA LYS A 230 -21.04 32.10 47.40
C LYS A 230 -19.57 31.66 47.47
N ALA A 231 -19.09 31.08 46.37
CA ALA A 231 -17.70 30.64 46.23
C ALA A 231 -16.80 31.79 45.75
N GLY A 232 -17.30 32.66 44.88
CA GLY A 232 -16.55 33.80 44.37
C GLY A 232 -17.32 34.61 43.32
N ASP A 233 -16.68 35.62 42.76
CA ASP A 233 -17.16 36.35 41.57
C ASP A 233 -16.21 36.08 40.40
N ILE A 234 -16.76 35.89 39.20
CA ILE A 234 -15.97 35.78 37.98
C ILE A 234 -15.45 37.17 37.63
N THR A 235 -14.13 37.32 37.64
CA THR A 235 -13.41 38.54 37.29
C THR A 235 -12.36 38.18 36.24
N ASP A 236 -12.34 38.91 35.13
CA ASP A 236 -11.43 38.64 33.99
C ASP A 236 -11.51 37.18 33.49
N GLY A 237 -12.71 36.58 33.52
CA GLY A 237 -12.97 35.21 33.06
C GLY A 237 -12.65 34.09 34.07
N VAL A 238 -12.08 34.41 35.23
CA VAL A 238 -11.70 33.42 36.25
C VAL A 238 -12.36 33.68 37.60
N VAL A 239 -12.44 32.65 38.45
CA VAL A 239 -12.95 32.74 39.82
C VAL A 239 -11.95 32.13 40.82
N ASP A 240 -11.81 32.76 41.98
CA ASP A 240 -11.04 32.22 43.10
C ASP A 240 -11.92 31.23 43.89
N LEU A 241 -11.52 29.97 43.88
CA LEU A 241 -12.12 28.86 44.61
C LEU A 241 -11.17 28.27 45.67
N SER A 242 -10.13 29.02 46.06
CA SER A 242 -9.10 28.56 47.01
C SER A 242 -9.64 28.23 48.40
N ALA A 243 -10.71 28.91 48.82
CA ALA A 243 -11.40 28.67 50.10
C ALA A 243 -12.35 27.45 50.06
N GLU A 244 -12.59 26.86 48.89
CA GLU A 244 -13.60 25.83 48.70
C GLU A 244 -13.00 24.42 48.67
N ASN A 245 -13.63 23.48 49.38
CA ASN A 245 -13.24 22.08 49.38
C ASN A 245 -13.97 21.31 48.27
N ILE A 246 -13.47 21.46 47.05
CA ILE A 246 -14.06 20.86 45.84
C ILE A 246 -13.56 19.42 45.67
N LYS A 247 -14.49 18.47 45.53
CA LYS A 247 -14.17 17.09 45.16
C LYS A 247 -13.92 17.00 43.65
N THR A 248 -12.80 16.42 43.24
CA THR A 248 -12.46 16.20 41.83
C THR A 248 -13.05 14.90 41.31
N GLY A 249 -13.24 14.80 39.98
CA GLY A 249 -13.76 13.60 39.32
C GLY A 249 -15.25 13.30 39.52
N VAL A 250 -16.00 14.20 40.19
CA VAL A 250 -17.45 14.06 40.40
C VAL A 250 -18.23 15.25 39.82
N GLU A 251 -19.42 14.99 39.28
CA GLU A 251 -20.29 16.05 38.77
C GLU A 251 -20.76 16.95 39.92
N THR A 252 -20.48 18.24 39.78
CA THR A 252 -20.83 19.30 40.73
C THR A 252 -21.69 20.33 40.01
N THR A 253 -22.86 20.65 40.58
CA THR A 253 -23.68 21.75 40.04
C THR A 253 -23.15 23.09 40.52
N VAL A 254 -22.83 23.98 39.58
CA VAL A 254 -22.36 25.34 39.82
C VAL A 254 -23.47 26.31 39.42
N SER A 255 -23.98 27.08 40.38
CA SER A 255 -24.98 28.13 40.12
C SER A 255 -24.28 29.46 39.87
N VAL A 256 -24.51 30.07 38.70
CA VAL A 256 -23.92 31.37 38.33
C VAL A 256 -25.04 32.39 38.19
N PHE A 257 -24.95 33.48 38.97
CA PHE A 257 -25.92 34.56 38.98
C PHE A 257 -25.40 35.77 38.20
N ASP A 258 -26.23 36.29 37.30
CA ASP A 258 -25.96 37.57 36.63
C ASP A 258 -26.34 38.78 37.51
N ALA A 259 -26.15 39.99 36.98
CA ALA A 259 -26.47 41.24 37.66
C ALA A 259 -27.99 41.41 37.94
N ASP A 260 -28.84 40.72 37.18
CA ASP A 260 -30.29 40.71 37.32
C ASP A 260 -30.78 39.53 38.17
N ASN A 261 -29.89 38.77 38.83
CA ASN A 261 -30.19 37.54 39.59
C ASN A 261 -30.83 36.42 38.78
N ASN A 262 -30.74 36.45 37.45
CA ASN A 262 -31.00 35.23 36.68
C ASN A 262 -29.90 34.23 37.02
N VAL A 263 -30.28 32.98 37.24
CA VAL A 263 -29.36 31.91 37.62
C VAL A 263 -29.27 30.91 36.48
N THR A 264 -28.05 30.65 36.02
CA THR A 264 -27.76 29.52 35.14
C THR A 264 -27.02 28.47 35.94
N ARG A 265 -27.51 27.23 35.92
CA ARG A 265 -26.90 26.10 36.59
C ARG A 265 -26.13 25.26 35.58
N TYR A 266 -24.84 25.10 35.83
CA TYR A 266 -23.95 24.32 35.00
C TYR A 266 -23.50 23.07 35.75
N LYS A 267 -23.26 22.00 35.00
CA LYS A 267 -22.63 20.79 35.53
C LYS A 267 -21.13 20.85 35.25
N TYR A 268 -20.31 20.77 36.28
CA TYR A 268 -18.85 20.72 36.17
C TYR A 268 -18.30 19.44 36.77
N ILE A 269 -17.33 18.83 36.09
CA ILE A 269 -16.39 17.90 36.71
C ILE A 269 -15.07 18.65 36.87
N PHE A 270 -14.67 18.86 38.12
CA PHE A 270 -13.39 19.48 38.43
C PHE A 270 -12.26 18.45 38.33
N ALA A 271 -11.16 18.82 37.69
CA ALA A 271 -9.94 18.02 37.59
C ALA A 271 -8.81 18.70 38.35
N ASP A 272 -7.95 17.91 39.00
CA ASP A 272 -6.74 18.41 39.65
C ASP A 272 -5.80 19.06 38.64
N LYS A 273 -5.77 18.53 37.41
CA LYS A 273 -5.16 19.17 36.24
C LYS A 273 -5.86 18.77 34.95
N ILE A 274 -6.09 19.74 34.08
CA ILE A 274 -6.41 19.50 32.66
C ILE A 274 -5.10 19.62 31.88
N ILE A 275 -4.71 18.54 31.21
CA ILE A 275 -3.47 18.44 30.45
C ILE A 275 -3.81 18.79 29.00
N THR A 276 -3.17 19.83 28.48
CA THR A 276 -3.49 20.39 27.15
C THR A 276 -2.31 20.47 26.19
N LYS A 277 -1.11 20.22 26.70
CA LYS A 277 0.16 20.25 25.96
C LYS A 277 1.16 19.28 26.60
N ALA A 278 2.21 18.94 25.87
CA ALA A 278 3.19 17.93 26.28
C ALA A 278 3.89 18.29 27.60
N GLU A 279 4.17 19.57 27.85
CA GLU A 279 4.83 20.02 29.08
C GLU A 279 3.99 19.81 30.34
N ASP A 280 2.65 19.79 30.21
CA ASP A 280 1.75 19.55 31.35
C ASP A 280 1.91 18.13 31.93
N LEU A 281 2.43 17.18 31.13
CA LEU A 281 2.77 15.82 31.58
C LEU A 281 3.85 15.81 32.66
N ALA A 282 4.58 16.90 32.85
CA ALA A 282 5.52 17.07 33.96
C ALA A 282 4.86 16.93 35.33
N VAL A 283 3.53 17.05 35.43
CA VAL A 283 2.79 16.79 36.68
C VAL A 283 3.01 15.37 37.20
N PHE A 284 3.29 14.40 36.32
CA PHE A 284 3.59 13.01 36.68
C PHE A 284 5.09 12.75 36.93
N ALA A 285 5.96 13.72 36.67
CA ALA A 285 7.39 13.56 36.91
C ALA A 285 7.69 13.49 38.42
N ILE A 286 8.51 12.52 38.82
CA ILE A 286 8.89 12.30 40.22
C ILE A 286 10.23 12.98 40.45
N ALA A 287 10.22 14.06 41.24
CA ALA A 287 11.43 14.83 41.57
C ALA A 287 12.17 14.28 42.80
N ASP A 288 11.47 13.72 43.80
CA ASP A 288 12.04 13.12 45.00
C ASP A 288 11.23 11.87 45.40
N HIS A 289 11.93 10.75 45.66
CA HIS A 289 11.33 9.45 45.92
C HIS A 289 10.89 9.24 47.40
N LYS A 290 11.06 10.23 48.29
CA LYS A 290 10.74 10.05 49.73
C LYS A 290 9.38 10.59 50.16
N THR A 291 8.76 11.46 49.36
CA THR A 291 7.58 12.26 49.77
C THR A 291 6.48 12.31 48.72
N TYR A 292 6.71 11.75 47.54
CA TYR A 292 5.83 11.94 46.39
C TYR A 292 4.61 10.99 46.42
N LYS A 293 3.42 11.54 46.59
CA LYS A 293 2.18 10.85 46.26
C LYS A 293 1.42 11.73 45.28
N ASN A 294 1.18 11.21 44.08
CA ASN A 294 0.37 11.90 43.10
C ASN A 294 -1.03 11.27 43.10
N GLU A 295 -1.87 11.78 43.99
CA GLU A 295 -3.29 11.43 44.09
C GLU A 295 -4.11 12.48 43.31
N GLY A 296 -5.29 12.11 42.80
CA GLY A 296 -6.21 13.05 42.14
C GLY A 296 -6.87 12.53 40.87
N TYR A 297 -7.64 13.41 40.22
CA TYR A 297 -8.34 13.18 38.95
C TYR A 297 -7.75 14.10 37.86
N TYR A 298 -7.05 13.50 36.91
CA TYR A 298 -6.33 14.15 35.82
C TYR A 298 -7.02 13.82 34.50
N ILE A 299 -7.19 14.82 33.63
CA ILE A 299 -7.81 14.60 32.32
C ILE A 299 -7.00 15.17 31.17
N LEU A 300 -7.16 14.58 29.99
CA LEU A 300 -6.77 15.25 28.74
C LEU A 300 -7.86 16.24 28.31
N GLY A 301 -7.44 17.44 27.91
CA GLY A 301 -8.33 18.46 27.35
C GLY A 301 -8.45 18.41 25.82
N ASN A 302 -7.46 17.82 25.15
CA ASN A 302 -7.34 17.74 23.70
C ASN A 302 -6.32 16.65 23.30
N ASP A 303 -6.20 16.39 22.00
CA ASP A 303 -5.08 15.63 21.45
C ASP A 303 -3.77 16.42 21.61
N ILE A 304 -2.70 15.72 22.00
CA ILE A 304 -1.38 16.28 22.24
C ILE A 304 -0.40 15.69 21.22
N ASP A 305 0.31 16.55 20.48
CA ASP A 305 1.54 16.15 19.78
C ASP A 305 2.73 16.44 20.69
N ALA A 306 3.36 15.38 21.19
CA ALA A 306 4.52 15.44 22.08
C ALA A 306 5.85 15.32 21.32
N THR A 307 5.86 15.61 20.02
CA THR A 307 7.09 15.67 19.22
C THR A 307 8.12 16.59 19.86
N GLY A 308 9.30 16.05 20.15
CA GLY A 308 10.41 16.78 20.78
C GLY A 308 10.34 16.86 22.31
N TYR A 309 9.24 16.45 22.94
CA TYR A 309 9.14 16.34 24.39
C TYR A 309 9.57 14.95 24.86
N THR A 310 10.46 14.89 25.87
CA THR A 310 10.83 13.65 26.55
C THR A 310 10.39 13.70 28.00
N HIS A 311 9.46 12.83 28.38
CA HIS A 311 9.08 12.66 29.78
C HIS A 311 10.16 11.88 30.53
N LYS A 312 10.57 12.38 31.70
CA LYS A 312 11.60 11.76 32.55
C LYS A 312 11.27 11.99 34.02
N HIS A 313 11.55 10.98 34.86
CA HIS A 313 11.60 11.16 36.31
C HIS A 313 13.01 11.60 36.74
N GLY A 314 13.10 12.45 37.76
CA GLY A 314 14.35 13.08 38.20
C GLY A 314 15.15 12.29 39.23
N ALA A 315 14.63 11.15 39.73
CA ALA A 315 15.26 10.35 40.78
C ALA A 315 15.18 8.85 40.49
N TRP A 316 16.18 8.09 40.93
CA TRP A 316 16.11 6.64 40.98
C TRP A 316 15.02 6.21 41.97
N LEU A 317 14.16 5.32 41.51
CA LEU A 317 12.86 5.06 42.10
C LEU A 317 12.82 3.93 43.13
N GLY A 318 13.92 3.20 43.35
CA GLY A 318 13.94 2.15 44.38
C GLY A 318 13.45 0.78 43.92
N TRP A 319 13.50 -0.17 44.84
CA TRP A 319 12.71 -1.41 44.80
C TRP A 319 11.99 -1.51 46.15
N GLY A 320 10.65 -1.63 46.18
CA GLY A 320 9.88 -1.83 47.42
C GLY A 320 8.40 -1.44 47.35
N GLU A 321 7.61 -1.89 48.31
CA GLU A 321 6.13 -1.73 48.35
C GLU A 321 5.67 -0.32 48.76
N ASN A 322 6.56 0.48 49.35
CA ASN A 322 6.26 1.83 49.83
C ASN A 322 6.87 2.93 48.94
N GLN A 323 7.16 2.61 47.67
CA GLN A 323 7.71 3.61 46.76
C GLN A 323 6.61 4.61 46.32
N PRO A 324 6.99 5.87 46.11
CA PRO A 324 6.09 6.91 45.65
C PRO A 324 5.63 6.67 44.22
N GLY A 325 4.37 7.00 43.93
CA GLY A 325 3.78 6.77 42.62
C GLY A 325 2.47 7.53 42.43
N PHE A 326 1.87 7.31 41.28
CA PHE A 326 0.52 7.73 40.97
C PHE A 326 -0.49 6.82 41.66
N GLU A 327 -1.45 7.42 42.37
CA GLU A 327 -2.55 6.77 43.09
C GLU A 327 -3.84 7.56 42.83
N GLY A 328 -4.23 7.68 41.57
CA GLY A 328 -5.33 8.52 41.12
C GLY A 328 -6.00 8.00 39.85
N THR A 329 -6.84 8.83 39.25
CA THR A 329 -7.45 8.55 37.95
C THR A 329 -6.85 9.45 36.87
N PHE A 330 -6.40 8.85 35.78
CA PHE A 330 -6.06 9.56 34.54
C PHE A 330 -7.08 9.17 33.46
N ASP A 331 -7.87 10.14 33.01
CA ASP A 331 -8.95 9.95 32.04
C ASP A 331 -8.67 10.74 30.75
N GLY A 332 -8.36 10.04 29.68
CA GLY A 332 -8.08 10.67 28.39
C GLY A 332 -9.31 11.17 27.65
N ARG A 333 -10.51 10.75 28.04
CA ARG A 333 -11.78 11.15 27.40
C ARG A 333 -11.84 10.91 25.88
N GLY A 334 -11.02 9.98 25.36
CA GLY A 334 -10.90 9.67 23.93
C GLY A 334 -9.74 10.38 23.21
N TYR A 335 -9.01 11.26 23.89
CA TYR A 335 -7.88 12.00 23.32
C TYR A 335 -6.59 11.16 23.27
N THR A 336 -5.66 11.63 22.44
CA THR A 336 -4.39 10.98 22.13
C THR A 336 -3.20 11.79 22.58
N ILE A 337 -2.10 11.10 22.92
CA ILE A 337 -0.77 11.70 23.05
C ILE A 337 0.12 11.01 22.01
N ASN A 338 0.65 11.79 21.09
CA ASN A 338 1.37 11.29 19.91
C ASN A 338 2.86 11.61 20.01
N ASN A 339 3.71 10.73 19.50
CA ASN A 339 5.16 10.94 19.38
C ASN A 339 5.89 11.19 20.73
N LEU A 340 5.27 10.80 21.85
CA LEU A 340 5.85 10.99 23.18
C LEU A 340 7.12 10.17 23.32
N SER A 341 8.21 10.85 23.67
CA SER A 341 9.44 10.19 24.08
C SER A 341 9.42 9.88 25.58
N ILE A 342 9.69 8.64 25.97
CA ILE A 342 9.60 8.18 27.37
C ILE A 342 10.98 7.74 27.86
N GLY A 343 11.47 8.41 28.91
CA GLY A 343 12.71 8.06 29.59
C GLY A 343 12.56 6.90 30.58
N ALA A 344 13.51 6.78 31.51
CA ALA A 344 13.45 5.77 32.56
C ALA A 344 12.16 5.89 33.40
N PHE A 345 11.62 4.74 33.78
CA PHE A 345 10.45 4.55 34.66
C PHE A 345 9.05 4.86 34.11
N GLY A 346 8.91 5.19 32.83
CA GLY A 346 7.60 5.36 32.19
C GLY A 346 6.99 6.75 32.34
N LEU A 347 5.69 6.87 32.02
CA LEU A 347 4.94 8.11 32.16
C LEU A 347 4.51 8.37 33.62
N PHE A 348 4.17 7.32 34.36
CA PHE A 348 3.62 7.43 35.72
C PHE A 348 4.59 6.99 36.83
N GLY A 349 5.80 6.53 36.49
CA GLY A 349 6.73 5.98 37.49
C GLY A 349 6.18 4.69 38.10
N TYR A 350 5.73 4.75 39.35
CA TYR A 350 4.95 3.68 39.98
C TYR A 350 3.46 3.95 39.86
N ILE A 351 2.66 2.91 39.65
CA ILE A 351 1.20 2.97 39.87
C ILE A 351 0.83 2.17 41.12
N ARG A 352 0.02 2.78 41.99
CA ARG A 352 -0.35 2.26 43.31
C ARG A 352 -1.76 1.65 43.30
N PRO A 353 -2.18 0.93 44.36
CA PRO A 353 -3.53 0.39 44.48
C PRO A 353 -4.56 1.51 44.26
N HIS A 354 -5.69 1.24 43.58
CA HIS A 354 -6.72 2.24 43.21
C HIS A 354 -6.38 3.17 42.04
N THR A 355 -5.23 3.02 41.39
CA THR A 355 -4.96 3.75 40.15
C THR A 355 -5.94 3.35 39.05
N VAL A 356 -6.54 4.31 38.37
CA VAL A 356 -7.39 4.08 37.20
C VAL A 356 -6.84 4.85 36.02
N LEU A 357 -6.36 4.14 35.01
CA LEU A 357 -5.94 4.71 33.74
C LEU A 357 -7.00 4.36 32.70
N LYS A 358 -7.60 5.34 32.03
CA LYS A 358 -8.68 5.04 31.08
C LYS A 358 -8.85 6.01 29.93
N ASN A 359 -9.43 5.51 28.84
CA ASN A 359 -9.96 6.28 27.71
C ASN A 359 -8.91 7.16 27.00
N PHE A 360 -7.68 6.70 26.80
CA PHE A 360 -6.66 7.45 26.06
C PHE A 360 -5.87 6.57 25.10
N ALA A 361 -5.19 7.22 24.15
CA ALA A 361 -4.20 6.58 23.32
C ALA A 361 -2.80 7.19 23.51
N LEU A 362 -1.76 6.35 23.57
CA LEU A 362 -0.38 6.76 23.31
C LEU A 362 0.02 6.23 21.94
N VAL A 363 0.19 7.10 20.95
CA VAL A 363 0.49 6.68 19.58
C VAL A 363 1.93 7.02 19.22
N ASN A 364 2.63 6.08 18.60
CA ASN A 364 4.03 6.23 18.18
C ASN A 364 4.94 6.66 19.34
N MET A 365 4.76 6.03 20.50
CA MET A 365 5.58 6.22 21.67
C MET A 365 7.02 5.76 21.40
N LYS A 366 8.01 6.51 21.88
CA LYS A 366 9.44 6.23 21.66
C LYS A 366 10.19 6.13 22.98
N PRO A 367 10.73 4.95 23.37
CA PRO A 367 11.61 4.87 24.53
C PRO A 367 12.94 5.59 24.25
N VAL A 368 13.46 6.36 25.22
CA VAL A 368 14.74 7.08 25.14
C VAL A 368 15.67 6.64 26.26
N LEU A 369 16.87 6.17 25.90
CA LEU A 369 17.93 5.82 26.86
C LEU A 369 18.49 7.09 27.53
N SER A 370 18.54 7.16 28.87
CA SER A 370 19.28 8.21 29.61
C SER A 370 20.48 7.62 30.35
N ARG A 371 21.68 7.97 29.89
CA ARG A 371 22.93 7.24 30.14
C ARG A 371 23.70 7.61 31.42
N SER A 372 23.08 8.06 32.51
CA SER A 372 23.84 8.62 33.65
C SER A 372 24.13 7.69 34.82
N ASP A 373 23.35 6.64 35.07
CA ASP A 373 23.27 6.04 36.43
C ASP A 373 23.18 4.50 36.47
N GLY A 374 23.29 3.82 35.34
CA GLY A 374 23.63 2.39 35.29
C GLY A 374 22.50 1.41 35.63
N VAL A 375 21.24 1.85 35.59
CA VAL A 375 20.05 0.98 35.61
C VAL A 375 19.04 1.50 34.58
N ASP A 376 18.99 0.87 33.40
CA ASP A 376 18.08 1.24 32.31
C ASP A 376 16.88 0.29 32.28
N ALA A 377 15.84 0.62 33.04
CA ALA A 377 14.57 -0.10 33.01
C ALA A 377 13.43 0.80 32.51
N PHE A 378 12.73 0.34 31.48
CA PHE A 378 11.68 1.07 30.76
C PHE A 378 10.36 0.32 30.82
N GLY A 379 9.30 1.03 31.17
CA GLY A 379 7.92 0.61 31.00
C GLY A 379 7.17 1.78 30.39
N GLY A 380 6.49 1.61 29.26
CA GLY A 380 5.89 2.72 28.53
C GLY A 380 4.90 3.52 29.38
N LEU A 381 3.95 2.84 30.04
CA LEU A 381 3.06 3.51 30.99
C LEU A 381 3.69 3.69 32.37
N ALA A 382 4.22 2.61 32.96
CA ALA A 382 4.80 2.67 34.30
C ALA A 382 5.93 1.65 34.49
N TYR A 383 6.81 1.94 35.43
CA TYR A 383 7.87 1.04 35.86
C TYR A 383 7.31 -0.17 36.61
N ILE A 384 6.58 0.07 37.71
CA ILE A 384 6.04 -1.00 38.57
C ILE A 384 4.57 -0.72 38.89
N ALA A 385 3.75 -1.76 38.79
CA ALA A 385 2.41 -1.79 39.34
C ALA A 385 2.41 -2.51 40.70
N TYR A 386 1.94 -1.84 41.75
CA TYR A 386 1.79 -2.42 43.09
C TYR A 386 0.32 -2.52 43.48
N SER A 387 -0.06 -3.63 44.11
CA SER A 387 -1.46 -3.98 44.32
C SER A 387 -1.66 -5.01 45.43
N THR A 388 -2.87 -5.06 45.96
CA THR A 388 -3.33 -5.98 47.01
C THR A 388 -4.59 -6.72 46.54
N PRO A 389 -5.00 -7.85 47.17
CA PRO A 389 -6.20 -8.58 46.75
C PRO A 389 -7.49 -7.74 46.73
N THR A 390 -7.55 -6.66 47.53
CA THR A 390 -8.73 -5.81 47.70
C THR A 390 -8.59 -4.44 47.01
N ALA A 391 -7.43 -4.14 46.42
CA ALA A 391 -7.15 -2.85 45.79
C ALA A 391 -6.05 -3.01 44.73
N TYR A 392 -6.38 -2.71 43.48
CA TYR A 392 -5.50 -2.91 42.34
C TYR A 392 -5.60 -1.78 41.31
N PRO A 393 -4.56 -1.55 40.49
CA PRO A 393 -4.65 -0.71 39.31
C PRO A 393 -5.57 -1.29 38.23
N THR A 394 -6.32 -0.41 37.56
CA THR A 394 -7.20 -0.73 36.43
C THR A 394 -6.80 0.08 35.20
N LEU A 395 -6.60 -0.61 34.08
CA LEU A 395 -6.42 -0.06 32.74
C LEU A 395 -7.67 -0.38 31.91
N GLU A 396 -8.34 0.63 31.36
CA GLU A 396 -9.59 0.46 30.61
C GLU A 396 -9.67 1.34 29.36
N ASN A 397 -10.02 0.77 28.21
CA ASN A 397 -10.17 1.50 26.95
C ASN A 397 -8.90 2.28 26.58
N ILE A 398 -7.74 1.61 26.57
CA ILE A 398 -6.45 2.22 26.23
C ILE A 398 -5.92 1.63 24.92
N TYR A 399 -5.38 2.50 24.07
CA TYR A 399 -4.61 2.10 22.90
C TYR A 399 -3.15 2.54 23.05
N LEU A 400 -2.19 1.63 22.91
CA LEU A 400 -0.76 1.99 22.91
C LEU A 400 -0.12 1.51 21.61
N SER A 401 0.68 2.35 20.97
CA SER A 401 1.54 1.94 19.87
C SER A 401 2.97 2.43 20.00
N SER A 402 3.90 1.57 19.60
CA SER A 402 5.33 1.86 19.54
C SER A 402 5.91 1.35 18.22
N SER A 403 6.85 2.12 17.66
CA SER A 403 7.56 1.80 16.42
C SER A 403 8.95 1.20 16.64
N PHE A 404 9.40 1.04 17.90
CA PHE A 404 10.80 0.68 18.16
C PHE A 404 11.02 -0.05 19.49
N PHE A 405 11.73 -1.18 19.43
CA PHE A 405 12.44 -1.76 20.58
C PHE A 405 13.92 -1.95 20.19
N LEU A 406 14.72 -0.93 20.49
CA LEU A 406 16.19 -0.92 20.60
C LEU A 406 16.97 -1.64 19.48
N ASP A 407 17.09 -1.01 18.30
CA ASP A 407 17.87 -1.57 17.18
C ASP A 407 19.38 -1.23 17.20
N ASP A 408 19.88 -0.39 18.12
CA ASP A 408 21.23 0.20 17.94
C ASP A 408 22.16 0.22 19.16
N TYR A 409 21.92 -0.62 20.18
CA TYR A 409 22.91 -0.79 21.25
C TYR A 409 23.89 -1.93 20.95
N VAL A 410 24.87 -1.65 20.09
CA VAL A 410 26.13 -2.38 20.11
C VAL A 410 26.78 -2.10 21.47
N ILE A 411 26.76 -3.10 22.37
CA ILE A 411 27.58 -3.08 23.60
C ILE A 411 29.04 -2.98 23.15
N THR A 412 29.55 -1.76 22.99
CA THR A 412 30.97 -1.49 22.90
C THR A 412 31.52 -1.59 24.31
N SER A 413 31.78 -2.83 24.74
CA SER A 413 32.35 -3.17 26.05
C SER A 413 33.82 -2.74 26.13
N GLY A 414 34.04 -1.43 26.19
CA GLY A 414 35.31 -0.82 26.55
C GLY A 414 35.25 -0.26 27.95
N LYS A 415 35.44 -1.13 28.96
CA LYS A 415 35.95 -0.90 30.34
C LYS A 415 35.10 -1.54 31.46
N THR A 416 35.60 -2.68 31.92
CA THR A 416 35.84 -3.02 33.34
C THR A 416 34.71 -2.81 34.36
N GLN A 417 33.85 -3.82 34.54
CA GLN A 417 33.64 -4.58 35.79
C GLN A 417 32.31 -5.35 35.72
N GLY A 418 32.37 -6.67 35.46
CA GLY A 418 31.59 -7.74 36.11
C GLY A 418 30.05 -7.71 36.23
N LYS A 419 29.32 -6.69 35.79
CA LYS A 419 27.85 -6.65 35.84
C LYS A 419 27.29 -6.59 34.43
N THR A 420 26.71 -7.69 33.98
CA THR A 420 25.84 -7.74 32.80
C THR A 420 24.72 -6.72 33.02
N GLN A 421 24.72 -5.61 32.27
CA GLN A 421 23.64 -4.64 32.35
C GLN A 421 22.41 -5.23 31.69
N THR A 422 21.37 -5.39 32.51
CA THR A 422 20.05 -5.86 32.11
C THR A 422 19.25 -4.66 31.62
N ILE A 423 18.82 -4.66 30.36
CA ILE A 423 17.84 -3.69 29.87
C ILE A 423 16.47 -4.35 29.99
N ILE A 424 15.58 -3.75 30.78
CA ILE A 424 14.16 -4.15 30.86
C ILE A 424 13.39 -3.16 29.98
N SER A 425 12.59 -3.62 29.03
CA SER A 425 11.78 -2.74 28.20
C SER A 425 10.39 -3.31 27.97
N SER A 426 9.36 -2.61 28.43
CA SER A 426 7.98 -2.98 28.16
C SER A 426 7.10 -1.83 27.71
N MET A 427 6.02 -2.13 26.99
CA MET A 427 5.06 -1.09 26.58
C MET A 427 4.13 -0.68 27.74
N VAL A 428 3.76 -1.62 28.62
CA VAL A 428 2.79 -1.38 29.69
C VAL A 428 3.51 -1.23 31.04
N PHE A 429 4.00 -2.34 31.61
CA PHE A 429 4.68 -2.36 32.94
C PHE A 429 6.00 -3.12 32.91
N SER A 430 7.05 -2.59 33.55
CA SER A 430 8.33 -3.30 33.67
C SER A 430 8.33 -4.35 34.78
N ALA A 431 7.51 -4.19 35.82
CA ALA A 431 7.29 -5.19 36.86
C ALA A 431 5.83 -5.10 37.39
N THR A 432 5.24 -6.22 37.79
CA THR A 432 3.97 -6.24 38.53
C THR A 432 4.13 -6.99 39.85
N TRP A 433 3.56 -6.43 40.92
CA TRP A 433 3.58 -6.96 42.27
C TRP A 433 2.17 -6.95 42.88
N GLY A 434 1.31 -7.81 42.35
CA GLY A 434 0.01 -8.11 42.93
C GLY A 434 -1.05 -8.34 41.86
N TYR A 435 -2.25 -7.82 42.07
CA TYR A 435 -3.41 -7.93 41.20
C TYR A 435 -3.50 -6.70 40.28
N GLU A 436 -3.69 -6.89 38.98
CA GLU A 436 -3.93 -5.80 38.04
C GLU A 436 -5.09 -6.17 37.12
N GLN A 437 -5.87 -5.19 36.68
CA GLN A 437 -6.95 -5.41 35.71
C GLN A 437 -6.68 -4.63 34.43
N ILE A 438 -6.67 -5.34 33.30
CA ILE A 438 -6.54 -4.76 31.95
C ILE A 438 -7.80 -5.12 31.18
N LYS A 439 -8.54 -4.12 30.71
CA LYS A 439 -9.84 -4.30 30.05
C LYS A 439 -9.93 -3.49 28.77
N ASN A 440 -10.42 -4.09 27.68
CA ASN A 440 -10.68 -3.42 26.41
C ASN A 440 -9.47 -2.60 25.89
N CYS A 441 -8.27 -3.17 25.98
CA CYS A 441 -7.05 -2.49 25.57
C CYS A 441 -6.45 -3.11 24.31
N ILE A 442 -5.88 -2.28 23.44
CA ILE A 442 -5.14 -2.72 22.25
C ILE A 442 -3.70 -2.22 22.33
N PHE A 443 -2.75 -3.12 22.10
CA PHE A 443 -1.32 -2.83 22.12
C PHE A 443 -0.70 -3.19 20.77
N GLU A 444 -0.15 -2.20 20.06
CA GLU A 444 0.34 -2.35 18.69
C GLU A 444 1.85 -2.13 18.55
N TYR A 445 2.51 -3.05 17.85
CA TYR A 445 3.92 -3.00 17.50
C TYR A 445 4.09 -2.81 15.99
N THR A 446 4.67 -1.67 15.59
CA THR A 446 4.85 -1.31 14.17
C THR A 446 6.28 -1.47 13.65
N GLY A 447 7.25 -1.78 14.53
CA GLY A 447 8.66 -1.97 14.18
C GLY A 447 9.13 -3.43 14.19
N ASP A 448 10.27 -3.69 13.55
CA ASP A 448 10.96 -4.98 13.68
C ASP A 448 11.55 -5.14 15.10
N VAL A 449 11.41 -6.34 15.68
CA VAL A 449 12.00 -6.64 17.00
C VAL A 449 13.47 -6.93 16.76
N ALA A 450 14.36 -6.15 17.36
CA ALA A 450 15.81 -6.33 17.24
C ALA A 450 16.22 -7.76 17.64
N THR A 451 16.58 -8.59 16.66
CA THR A 451 17.07 -9.95 16.89
C THR A 451 18.57 -9.90 17.19
N GLY A 452 18.98 -9.57 18.41
CA GLY A 452 20.41 -9.68 18.72
C GLY A 452 20.93 -9.04 20.00
N GLY A 453 20.77 -9.73 21.14
CA GLY A 453 21.56 -9.39 22.33
C GLY A 453 21.23 -10.26 23.54
N ARG A 454 22.22 -10.94 24.12
CA ARG A 454 22.05 -11.57 25.45
C ARG A 454 21.82 -10.43 26.47
N GLY A 455 20.66 -10.39 27.11
CA GLY A 455 20.38 -9.50 28.26
C GLY A 455 19.26 -8.46 28.08
N ILE A 456 18.49 -8.52 26.99
CA ILE A 456 17.34 -7.64 26.76
C ILE A 456 16.07 -8.38 27.20
N TYR A 457 15.39 -7.91 28.26
CA TYR A 457 14.06 -8.38 28.62
C TYR A 457 13.01 -7.45 27.99
N SER A 458 12.63 -7.74 26.75
CA SER A 458 11.53 -7.04 26.09
C SER A 458 10.21 -7.79 26.31
N GLY A 459 9.10 -7.10 26.55
CA GLY A 459 7.77 -7.73 26.76
C GLY A 459 6.63 -6.72 26.85
N LEU A 460 5.38 -7.15 26.70
CA LEU A 460 4.23 -6.28 26.97
C LEU A 460 4.06 -6.04 28.48
N LEU A 461 4.17 -7.12 29.26
CA LEU A 461 4.09 -7.19 30.71
C LEU A 461 5.26 -8.03 31.23
N GLN A 462 5.87 -7.61 32.33
CA GLN A 462 6.90 -8.37 33.03
C GLN A 462 6.53 -8.49 34.52
N GLY A 463 6.54 -9.70 35.10
CA GLY A 463 6.33 -9.95 36.55
C GLY A 463 5.01 -10.66 36.93
N GLY A 464 5.03 -11.32 38.10
CA GLY A 464 3.86 -11.84 38.85
C GLY A 464 2.99 -12.93 38.20
N LYS A 465 3.35 -14.22 38.35
CA LYS A 465 2.74 -15.34 37.60
C LYS A 465 1.23 -15.63 37.82
N ASP A 466 0.60 -15.06 38.86
CA ASP A 466 -0.66 -15.64 39.39
C ASP A 466 -1.84 -14.65 39.56
N LYS A 467 -1.72 -13.37 39.14
CA LYS A 467 -2.64 -12.32 39.67
C LYS A 467 -3.12 -11.21 38.70
N ILE A 468 -2.67 -11.17 37.44
CA ILE A 468 -3.18 -10.22 36.44
C ILE A 468 -4.47 -10.75 35.80
N THR A 469 -5.52 -9.93 35.74
CA THR A 469 -6.77 -10.22 35.01
C THR A 469 -6.81 -9.43 33.72
N VAL A 470 -6.82 -10.12 32.57
CA VAL A 470 -7.00 -9.52 31.25
C VAL A 470 -8.39 -9.85 30.71
N LEU A 471 -9.13 -8.83 30.30
CA LEU A 471 -10.47 -8.93 29.72
C LEU A 471 -10.49 -8.22 28.36
N ASP A 472 -10.87 -8.94 27.31
CA ASP A 472 -11.08 -8.40 25.95
C ASP A 472 -9.97 -7.43 25.49
N SER A 473 -8.70 -7.84 25.68
CA SER A 473 -7.54 -7.02 25.34
C SER A 473 -6.57 -7.80 24.47
N PHE A 474 -5.99 -7.13 23.48
CA PHE A 474 -5.28 -7.80 22.39
C PHE A 474 -3.97 -7.11 22.04
N VAL A 475 -3.07 -7.89 21.43
CA VAL A 475 -1.79 -7.42 20.92
C VAL A 475 -1.77 -7.57 19.39
N ILE A 476 -1.28 -6.55 18.68
CA ILE A 476 -1.16 -6.54 17.22
C ILE A 476 0.30 -6.33 16.81
N GLY A 477 0.86 -7.22 15.99
CA GLY A 477 2.21 -7.06 15.41
C GLY A 477 2.85 -8.37 14.92
N LYS A 478 3.74 -8.31 13.93
CA LYS A 478 4.28 -9.48 13.19
C LYS A 478 5.36 -10.30 13.91
N ASN A 479 6.20 -9.69 14.74
CA ASN A 479 7.36 -10.37 15.35
C ASN A 479 7.11 -10.82 16.81
N PRO A 480 7.37 -12.10 17.17
CA PRO A 480 7.37 -12.53 18.57
C PRO A 480 8.42 -11.79 19.37
N VAL A 481 8.01 -11.29 20.54
CA VAL A 481 8.93 -10.72 21.50
C VAL A 481 9.83 -11.85 22.01
N VAL A 482 11.14 -11.73 21.77
CA VAL A 482 12.13 -12.80 21.98
C VAL A 482 12.19 -13.20 23.45
N GLN A 483 11.96 -14.48 23.73
CA GLN A 483 12.04 -15.09 25.06
C GLN A 483 13.52 -15.28 25.49
N THR A 484 14.02 -14.52 26.46
CA THR A 484 15.30 -14.82 27.11
C THR A 484 15.10 -15.46 28.48
N LYS A 485 15.20 -16.81 28.52
CA LYS A 485 15.48 -17.78 29.62
C LYS A 485 15.14 -17.54 31.11
N SER A 486 14.61 -16.41 31.57
CA SER A 486 14.29 -16.24 33.00
C SER A 486 13.04 -15.41 33.34
N ASN A 487 12.25 -14.95 32.37
CA ASN A 487 10.96 -14.29 32.62
C ASN A 487 9.94 -14.74 31.56
N ASP A 488 8.76 -15.17 32.01
CA ASP A 488 7.66 -15.60 31.14
C ASP A 488 7.07 -14.37 30.44
N VAL A 489 7.28 -14.26 29.13
CA VAL A 489 6.62 -13.27 28.28
C VAL A 489 5.25 -13.84 27.91
N TYR A 490 4.18 -13.23 28.43
CA TYR A 490 2.79 -13.64 28.18
C TYR A 490 2.32 -13.15 26.80
N ASP A 491 2.68 -13.92 25.77
CA ASP A 491 2.06 -13.91 24.45
C ASP A 491 1.78 -15.37 24.08
N SER A 492 0.54 -15.67 23.68
CA SER A 492 -0.01 -17.02 23.45
C SER A 492 0.81 -17.94 22.53
N ALA A 493 1.80 -17.42 21.81
CA ALA A 493 2.69 -18.21 20.95
C ALA A 493 3.77 -19.03 21.70
N ASN A 494 4.02 -18.74 22.99
CA ASN A 494 4.98 -19.49 23.79
C ASN A 494 4.27 -20.51 24.69
N ASN A 495 4.31 -21.80 24.33
CA ASN A 495 3.81 -22.91 25.15
C ASN A 495 4.44 -22.89 26.56
N ILE A 496 3.70 -22.39 27.55
CA ILE A 496 4.07 -22.55 28.97
C ILE A 496 3.72 -23.98 29.37
N THR A 497 4.74 -24.76 29.73
CA THR A 497 4.57 -26.14 30.16
C THR A 497 3.86 -26.18 31.50
N GLU A 498 2.75 -26.93 31.57
CA GLU A 498 1.91 -27.13 32.75
C GLU A 498 2.74 -27.55 33.98
N GLY A 499 2.81 -26.66 34.95
CA GLY A 499 3.36 -26.95 36.26
C GLY A 499 2.89 -25.90 37.25
N SER A 500 1.94 -26.28 38.12
CA SER A 500 1.33 -25.51 39.21
C SER A 500 0.17 -24.56 38.84
N GLY A 501 -1.06 -25.09 38.85
CA GLY A 501 -2.28 -24.51 39.47
C GLY A 501 -2.76 -23.07 39.20
N ALA A 502 -2.08 -22.25 38.38
CA ALA A 502 -2.47 -20.86 38.09
C ALA A 502 -3.37 -20.78 36.84
N THR A 503 -4.47 -20.03 36.94
CA THR A 503 -5.34 -19.70 35.79
C THR A 503 -4.68 -18.56 35.00
N VAL A 504 -3.94 -18.92 33.94
CA VAL A 504 -3.31 -17.96 33.02
C VAL A 504 -4.37 -17.47 32.03
N TYR A 505 -4.60 -16.14 31.96
CA TYR A 505 -5.38 -15.51 30.88
C TYR A 505 -4.41 -14.88 29.89
N PRO A 506 -4.05 -15.55 28.78
CA PRO A 506 -3.05 -15.03 27.85
C PRO A 506 -3.62 -13.84 27.07
N LEU A 507 -2.93 -12.71 27.10
CA LEU A 507 -3.06 -11.69 26.04
C LEU A 507 -2.82 -12.38 24.70
N THR A 508 -3.88 -12.44 23.89
CA THR A 508 -3.80 -13.08 22.59
C THR A 508 -3.25 -12.08 21.58
N ARG A 509 -2.27 -12.54 20.80
CA ARG A 509 -1.64 -11.73 19.78
C ARG A 509 -2.06 -12.15 18.38
N TYR A 510 -2.18 -11.14 17.52
CA TYR A 510 -2.40 -11.30 16.10
C TYR A 510 -1.29 -10.59 15.33
N SER A 511 -0.91 -11.14 14.17
CA SER A 511 0.10 -10.52 13.29
C SER A 511 -0.34 -9.15 12.78
N ASP A 512 -1.64 -8.98 12.62
CA ASP A 512 -2.34 -7.85 12.05
C ASP A 512 -3.82 -7.89 12.49
N TYR A 513 -4.56 -6.85 12.13
CA TYR A 513 -5.98 -6.74 12.44
C TYR A 513 -6.85 -7.78 11.70
N ALA A 514 -6.44 -8.25 10.52
CA ALA A 514 -7.16 -9.32 9.82
C ALA A 514 -7.09 -10.65 10.57
N GLY A 515 -5.94 -10.95 11.18
CA GLY A 515 -5.78 -12.07 12.09
C GLY A 515 -6.68 -11.94 13.32
N LEU A 516 -6.81 -10.74 13.90
CA LEU A 516 -7.71 -10.49 15.02
C LEU A 516 -9.17 -10.75 14.63
N THR A 517 -9.66 -10.15 13.56
CA THR A 517 -11.07 -10.27 13.14
C THR A 517 -11.44 -11.66 12.64
N ALA A 518 -10.48 -12.43 12.12
CA ALA A 518 -10.70 -13.82 11.76
C ALA A 518 -10.91 -14.75 12.98
N ASN A 519 -10.44 -14.36 14.16
CA ASN A 519 -10.44 -15.21 15.36
C ASN A 519 -11.30 -14.69 16.52
N VAL A 520 -11.65 -13.41 16.51
CA VAL A 520 -12.50 -12.77 17.53
C VAL A 520 -13.69 -12.13 16.83
N THR A 521 -14.89 -12.58 17.19
CA THR A 521 -16.14 -12.15 16.53
C THR A 521 -17.00 -11.22 17.39
N ASP A 522 -16.66 -11.05 18.67
CA ASP A 522 -17.41 -10.20 19.60
C ASP A 522 -16.49 -9.14 20.20
N PHE A 523 -16.78 -7.88 19.88
CA PHE A 523 -16.12 -6.70 20.44
C PHE A 523 -17.12 -5.79 21.17
N SER A 524 -18.27 -6.31 21.57
CA SER A 524 -19.36 -5.54 22.20
C SER A 524 -18.98 -4.93 23.56
N SER A 525 -17.92 -5.44 24.20
CA SER A 525 -17.38 -4.89 25.44
C SER A 525 -16.59 -3.59 25.22
N PHE A 526 -16.12 -3.31 24.01
CA PHE A 526 -15.41 -2.07 23.68
C PHE A 526 -16.40 -0.90 23.63
N ASP A 527 -16.13 0.14 24.42
CA ASP A 527 -16.98 1.31 24.50
C ASP A 527 -16.94 2.11 23.19
N THR A 528 -18.05 2.09 22.45
CA THR A 528 -18.22 2.81 21.17
C THR A 528 -18.06 4.32 21.28
N ALA A 529 -17.99 4.91 22.49
CA ALA A 529 -17.57 6.29 22.66
C ALA A 529 -16.11 6.50 22.23
N TYR A 530 -15.22 5.56 22.56
CA TYR A 530 -13.77 5.65 22.33
C TYR A 530 -13.26 4.75 21.21
N TRP A 531 -13.97 3.66 20.93
CA TRP A 531 -13.60 2.69 19.91
C TRP A 531 -14.56 2.75 18.73
N ASP A 532 -14.02 2.60 17.53
CA ASP A 532 -14.76 2.33 16.32
C ASP A 532 -14.59 0.85 15.99
N ILE A 533 -15.73 0.17 15.86
CA ILE A 533 -15.82 -1.28 15.58
C ILE A 533 -16.49 -1.55 14.23
N SER A 534 -16.81 -0.51 13.45
CA SER A 534 -17.58 -0.60 12.20
C SER A 534 -16.93 -1.51 11.15
N ASN A 535 -15.60 -1.60 11.16
CA ASN A 535 -14.81 -2.41 10.26
C ASN A 535 -14.48 -3.81 10.83
N GLY A 536 -15.24 -4.28 11.81
CA GLY A 536 -15.12 -5.62 12.37
C GLY A 536 -14.01 -5.80 13.40
N ALA A 537 -13.21 -4.76 13.69
CA ALA A 537 -12.16 -4.76 14.70
C ALA A 537 -12.20 -3.47 15.53
N PRO A 538 -11.83 -3.49 16.83
CA PRO A 538 -11.79 -2.30 17.66
C PRO A 538 -10.58 -1.44 17.34
N VAL A 539 -10.84 -0.23 16.87
CA VAL A 539 -9.82 0.78 16.58
C VAL A 539 -10.11 2.02 17.41
N PHE A 540 -9.13 2.49 18.16
CA PHE A 540 -9.32 3.67 19.01
C PHE A 540 -9.51 4.90 18.14
N LYS A 541 -10.65 5.59 18.26
CA LYS A 541 -11.06 6.68 17.35
C LYS A 541 -10.00 7.76 17.22
N GLY A 542 -9.44 8.19 18.35
CA GLY A 542 -8.39 9.21 18.36
C GLY A 542 -7.10 8.77 17.68
N ALA A 543 -6.79 7.47 17.67
CA ALA A 543 -5.56 6.93 17.10
C ALA A 543 -5.63 6.75 15.58
N GLN A 544 -6.84 6.59 15.01
CA GLN A 544 -7.04 6.27 13.58
C GLN A 544 -6.29 7.16 12.61
N LYS A 545 -6.21 8.47 12.90
CA LYS A 545 -5.52 9.45 12.05
C LYS A 545 -3.99 9.32 12.05
N TYR A 546 -3.42 8.56 12.99
CA TYR A 546 -1.99 8.38 13.19
C TYR A 546 -1.51 6.96 12.87
N LEU A 547 -2.43 6.01 12.65
CA LEU A 547 -2.12 4.70 12.09
C LEU A 547 -1.69 4.85 10.64
N SER A 548 -0.94 3.88 10.11
CA SER A 548 -0.36 3.95 8.77
C SER A 548 -1.39 4.41 7.72
N LYS A 549 -1.01 5.44 6.96
CA LYS A 549 -1.91 6.10 6.01
C LYS A 549 -2.48 5.06 5.01
N PRO A 550 -3.81 4.97 4.85
CA PRO A 550 -4.38 4.09 3.85
C PRO A 550 -3.85 4.42 2.46
N TYR A 551 -3.71 3.42 1.60
CA TYR A 551 -3.18 3.56 0.25
C TYR A 551 -4.15 2.95 -0.77
N VAL A 552 -4.13 3.50 -1.98
CA VAL A 552 -4.97 3.02 -3.09
C VAL A 552 -4.33 1.78 -3.70
N THR A 553 -5.14 0.79 -4.07
CA THR A 553 -4.71 -0.42 -4.78
C THR A 553 -5.40 -0.53 -6.13
N ILE A 554 -4.72 -1.15 -7.10
CA ILE A 554 -5.26 -1.41 -8.44
C ILE A 554 -5.13 -2.91 -8.74
N GLY A 555 -6.25 -3.60 -8.89
CA GLY A 555 -6.30 -5.06 -9.01
C GLY A 555 -5.65 -5.78 -7.83
N GLY A 556 -5.70 -5.20 -6.63
CA GLY A 556 -5.04 -5.70 -5.42
C GLY A 556 -3.54 -5.43 -5.32
N ASN A 557 -2.93 -4.71 -6.28
CA ASN A 557 -1.51 -4.34 -6.23
C ASN A 557 -1.31 -3.07 -5.37
N THR A 558 -0.25 -3.05 -4.56
CA THR A 558 0.08 -2.00 -3.59
C THR A 558 1.22 -1.08 -4.04
N ALA A 559 1.66 -1.19 -5.29
CA ALA A 559 2.73 -0.36 -5.85
C ALA A 559 2.34 1.14 -5.85
N ALA A 560 3.31 2.01 -5.56
CA ALA A 560 3.12 3.47 -5.56
C ALA A 560 2.82 4.05 -6.95
N ASN A 561 3.22 3.33 -8.02
CA ASN A 561 2.89 3.61 -9.41
C ASN A 561 2.38 2.32 -10.06
N TYR A 562 1.39 2.41 -10.93
CA TYR A 562 0.80 1.26 -11.62
C TYR A 562 0.82 1.44 -13.14
N GLU A 563 1.27 0.42 -13.88
CA GLU A 563 1.17 0.38 -15.34
C GLU A 563 -0.14 -0.30 -15.77
N LEU A 564 -0.95 0.39 -16.58
CA LEU A 564 -2.25 -0.09 -17.06
C LEU A 564 -2.23 -0.20 -18.59
N GLY A 565 -2.68 -1.32 -19.17
CA GLY A 565 -2.81 -1.42 -20.62
C GLY A 565 -3.94 -0.53 -21.18
N ILE A 566 -3.84 -0.09 -22.43
CA ILE A 566 -5.00 0.50 -23.13
C ILE A 566 -6.12 -0.54 -23.19
N ASN A 567 -7.34 -0.11 -22.85
CA ASN A 567 -8.56 -0.92 -22.68
C ASN A 567 -8.53 -1.92 -21.51
N ASP A 568 -7.45 -2.01 -20.72
CA ASP A 568 -7.46 -2.82 -19.51
C ASP A 568 -8.39 -2.20 -18.47
N VAL A 569 -9.20 -3.05 -17.82
CA VAL A 569 -10.07 -2.68 -16.71
C VAL A 569 -9.57 -3.35 -15.44
N LYS A 570 -9.38 -2.58 -14.36
CA LYS A 570 -8.96 -3.08 -13.05
C LYS A 570 -9.81 -2.49 -11.93
N THR A 571 -10.04 -3.25 -10.88
CA THR A 571 -10.76 -2.78 -9.69
C THR A 571 -9.87 -1.90 -8.82
N LEU A 572 -10.43 -0.79 -8.35
CA LEU A 572 -9.81 0.13 -7.41
C LEU A 572 -10.22 -0.26 -5.98
N GLY A 573 -9.23 -0.33 -5.10
CA GLY A 573 -9.42 -0.53 -3.66
C GLY A 573 -8.71 0.57 -2.86
N VAL A 574 -9.09 0.73 -1.59
CA VAL A 574 -8.27 1.45 -0.60
C VAL A 574 -8.01 0.49 0.54
N THR A 575 -6.74 0.22 0.79
CA THR A 575 -6.32 -0.62 1.91
C THR A 575 -5.78 0.27 3.01
N ALA A 576 -6.42 0.20 4.17
CA ALA A 576 -5.92 0.74 5.42
C ALA A 576 -5.24 -0.36 6.23
N PHE A 577 -4.63 0.04 7.34
CA PHE A 577 -4.07 -0.90 8.31
C PHE A 577 -5.10 -1.92 8.86
N ILE A 578 -6.38 -1.57 8.83
CA ILE A 578 -7.50 -2.39 9.31
C ILE A 578 -8.11 -3.30 8.22
N GLY A 579 -7.57 -3.27 6.99
CA GLY A 579 -8.11 -3.98 5.84
C GLY A 579 -8.61 -3.05 4.74
N GLU A 580 -9.38 -3.61 3.80
CA GLU A 580 -9.99 -2.86 2.70
C GLU A 580 -11.14 -1.98 3.22
N LEU A 581 -11.13 -0.69 2.86
CA LEU A 581 -12.16 0.27 3.26
C LEU A 581 -13.37 0.17 2.32
N ASN A 582 -14.57 0.27 2.91
CA ASN A 582 -15.82 0.40 2.17
C ASN A 582 -16.19 1.88 1.97
N ASP A 583 -17.14 2.17 1.09
CA ASP A 583 -17.65 3.53 0.80
C ASP A 583 -16.58 4.54 0.34
N VAL A 584 -15.70 4.10 -0.56
CA VAL A 584 -14.67 4.93 -1.17
C VAL A 584 -15.18 5.60 -2.45
N THR A 585 -14.94 6.89 -2.59
CA THR A 585 -15.17 7.63 -3.84
C THR A 585 -13.86 7.85 -4.58
N TYR A 586 -13.78 7.44 -5.84
CA TYR A 586 -12.58 7.60 -6.68
C TYR A 586 -12.77 8.72 -7.71
N THR A 587 -11.74 9.53 -7.89
CA THR A 587 -11.72 10.62 -8.86
C THR A 587 -10.41 10.64 -9.64
N VAL A 588 -10.47 10.97 -10.93
CA VAL A 588 -9.27 11.24 -11.74
C VAL A 588 -8.90 12.70 -11.50
N THR A 589 -7.79 12.95 -10.82
CA THR A 589 -7.35 14.32 -10.47
C THR A 589 -6.39 14.91 -11.49
N SER A 590 -5.77 14.07 -12.33
CA SER A 590 -4.97 14.46 -13.49
C SER A 590 -5.02 13.36 -14.56
N GLY A 591 -4.95 13.73 -15.85
CA GLY A 591 -4.86 12.77 -16.96
C GLY A 591 -6.17 12.07 -17.33
N SER A 592 -7.31 12.76 -17.25
CA SER A 592 -8.63 12.21 -17.61
C SER A 592 -8.78 11.79 -19.07
N GLU A 593 -7.87 12.25 -19.94
CA GLU A 593 -7.75 11.81 -21.33
C GLU A 593 -7.09 10.43 -21.47
N TYR A 594 -6.38 9.95 -20.45
CA TYR A 594 -5.67 8.66 -20.46
C TYR A 594 -6.42 7.56 -19.72
N VAL A 595 -7.25 7.89 -18.73
CA VAL A 595 -8.01 6.92 -17.93
C VAL A 595 -9.42 7.39 -17.60
N THR A 596 -10.35 6.45 -17.43
CA THR A 596 -11.69 6.70 -16.87
C THR A 596 -11.92 5.86 -15.63
N VAL A 597 -12.71 6.39 -14.69
CA VAL A 597 -13.13 5.66 -13.48
C VAL A 597 -14.65 5.59 -13.42
N SER A 598 -15.19 4.38 -13.28
CA SER A 598 -16.64 4.13 -13.12
C SER A 598 -16.87 2.87 -12.28
N ASP A 599 -17.84 2.91 -11.37
CA ASP A 599 -18.25 1.76 -10.54
C ASP A 599 -17.08 1.07 -9.81
N GLY A 600 -16.14 1.87 -9.29
CA GLY A 600 -14.97 1.35 -8.58
C GLY A 600 -13.92 0.68 -9.49
N ASN A 601 -14.02 0.83 -10.82
CA ASN A 601 -13.03 0.32 -11.76
C ASN A 601 -12.33 1.46 -12.51
N ILE A 602 -11.04 1.26 -12.82
CA ILE A 602 -10.24 2.11 -13.70
C ILE A 602 -10.07 1.43 -15.06
N THR A 603 -10.18 2.21 -16.14
CA THR A 603 -9.99 1.77 -17.53
C THR A 603 -8.94 2.63 -18.23
N GLY A 604 -7.97 2.02 -18.91
CA GLY A 604 -7.01 2.72 -19.76
C GLY A 604 -7.62 3.15 -21.10
N VAL A 605 -7.47 4.41 -21.49
CA VAL A 605 -8.08 5.03 -22.68
C VAL A 605 -7.03 5.38 -23.73
N ALA A 606 -5.91 5.99 -23.32
CA ALA A 606 -4.83 6.42 -24.22
C ALA A 606 -3.49 6.40 -23.48
N VAL A 607 -2.38 6.28 -24.23
CA VAL A 607 -1.02 6.31 -23.64
C VAL A 607 -0.77 7.64 -22.95
N GLY A 608 -0.35 7.59 -21.68
CA GLY A 608 0.00 8.77 -20.90
C GLY A 608 -0.08 8.52 -19.40
N ASP A 609 0.11 9.58 -18.61
CA ASP A 609 0.16 9.51 -17.15
C ASP A 609 -1.09 10.14 -16.53
N ALA A 610 -1.67 9.46 -15.55
CA ALA A 610 -2.84 9.90 -14.80
C ALA A 610 -2.63 9.77 -13.28
N VAL A 611 -3.43 10.51 -12.51
CA VAL A 611 -3.46 10.42 -11.05
C VAL A 611 -4.88 10.13 -10.60
N ILE A 612 -5.03 9.09 -9.78
CA ILE A 612 -6.31 8.69 -9.18
C ILE A 612 -6.27 9.04 -7.70
N THR A 613 -7.28 9.79 -7.25
CA THR A 613 -7.45 10.15 -5.85
C THR A 613 -8.69 9.46 -5.30
N ALA A 614 -8.51 8.70 -4.23
CA ALA A 614 -9.55 8.09 -3.43
C ALA A 614 -9.90 9.00 -2.24
N GLN A 615 -11.19 9.22 -2.01
CA GLN A 615 -11.74 9.90 -0.85
C GLN A 615 -12.55 8.90 -0.02
N TYR A 616 -12.34 8.89 1.29
CA TYR A 616 -12.99 7.98 2.23
C TYR A 616 -13.08 8.62 3.62
N THR A 617 -14.00 8.14 4.45
CA THR A 617 -14.14 8.61 5.84
C THR A 617 -13.44 7.64 6.78
N LEU A 618 -12.54 8.14 7.63
CA LEU A 618 -11.91 7.38 8.70
C LEU A 618 -11.99 8.20 9.98
N GLY A 619 -12.55 7.63 11.05
CA GLY A 619 -12.64 8.30 12.35
C GLY A 619 -13.62 9.46 12.39
N GLY A 620 -14.56 9.52 11.44
CA GLY A 620 -15.49 10.62 11.25
C GLY A 620 -14.91 11.80 10.45
N GLU A 621 -13.65 11.72 10.01
CA GLU A 621 -13.01 12.73 9.16
C GLU A 621 -12.88 12.24 7.72
N VAL A 622 -13.04 13.16 6.77
CA VAL A 622 -12.86 12.88 5.34
C VAL A 622 -11.37 12.97 4.99
N MET A 623 -10.82 11.86 4.47
CA MET A 623 -9.42 11.68 4.14
C MET A 623 -9.24 11.44 2.63
N THR A 624 -8.02 11.64 2.12
CA THR A 624 -7.69 11.33 0.72
C THR A 624 -6.34 10.63 0.57
N SER A 625 -6.25 9.72 -0.40
CA SER A 625 -5.01 9.06 -0.83
C SER A 625 -4.96 9.01 -2.36
N SER A 626 -3.76 9.00 -2.94
CA SER A 626 -3.59 9.04 -4.39
C SER A 626 -2.58 8.01 -4.90
N ILE A 627 -2.73 7.60 -6.15
CA ILE A 627 -1.82 6.71 -6.89
C ILE A 627 -1.58 7.24 -8.30
N ASN A 628 -0.35 7.11 -8.80
CA ASN A 628 -0.01 7.42 -10.18
C ASN A 628 -0.25 6.19 -11.07
N VAL A 629 -0.81 6.42 -12.25
CA VAL A 629 -1.08 5.38 -13.25
C VAL A 629 -0.46 5.79 -14.57
N THR A 630 0.36 4.92 -15.16
CA THR A 630 0.91 5.10 -16.51
C THR A 630 0.22 4.14 -17.45
N VAL A 631 -0.46 4.65 -18.47
CA VAL A 631 -1.14 3.83 -19.47
C VAL A 631 -0.17 3.49 -20.60
N VAL A 632 0.02 2.20 -20.87
CA VAL A 632 0.97 1.66 -21.85
C VAL A 632 0.26 0.93 -23.00
N PRO A 633 0.85 0.85 -24.21
CA PRO A 633 0.28 0.08 -25.30
C PRO A 633 0.15 -1.41 -24.94
N THR A 634 -0.97 -2.02 -25.31
CA THR A 634 -1.21 -3.46 -25.09
C THR A 634 -0.32 -4.30 -26.00
N ILE A 635 0.32 -5.34 -25.46
CA ILE A 635 1.13 -6.28 -26.23
C ILE A 635 0.26 -7.46 -26.68
N ILE A 636 0.14 -7.67 -27.99
CA ILE A 636 -0.63 -8.77 -28.59
C ILE A 636 0.36 -9.79 -29.15
N GLU A 637 0.32 -11.03 -28.65
CA GLU A 637 1.10 -12.13 -29.22
C GLU A 637 0.35 -12.76 -30.40
N VAL A 638 0.97 -12.69 -31.59
CA VAL A 638 0.43 -13.28 -32.82
C VAL A 638 1.09 -14.63 -33.02
N THR A 639 0.29 -15.69 -32.93
CA THR A 639 0.78 -17.07 -33.03
C THR A 639 0.99 -17.52 -34.46
N THR A 640 0.38 -16.84 -35.45
CA THR A 640 0.55 -17.13 -36.87
C THR A 640 1.96 -16.73 -37.33
N PRO A 641 2.80 -17.66 -37.80
CA PRO A 641 4.13 -17.33 -38.32
C PRO A 641 4.02 -16.53 -39.62
N LEU A 642 4.90 -15.53 -39.78
CA LEU A 642 5.01 -14.72 -40.98
C LEU A 642 6.25 -15.13 -41.79
N GLU A 643 6.06 -15.46 -43.06
CA GLU A 643 7.16 -15.57 -44.03
C GLU A 643 7.36 -14.25 -44.74
N PHE A 644 8.58 -13.69 -44.67
CA PHE A 644 8.86 -12.34 -45.16
C PHE A 644 9.84 -12.36 -46.34
N SER A 645 9.54 -11.61 -47.40
CA SER A 645 10.42 -11.49 -48.56
C SER A 645 11.28 -10.24 -48.43
N MET A 646 12.57 -10.41 -48.11
CA MET A 646 13.48 -9.28 -47.86
C MET A 646 13.65 -8.38 -49.08
N ALA A 647 13.69 -8.94 -50.28
CA ALA A 647 13.78 -8.18 -51.52
C ALA A 647 12.51 -7.36 -51.84
N ASP A 648 11.34 -7.77 -51.34
CA ASP A 648 10.10 -6.98 -51.49
C ASP A 648 9.99 -5.92 -50.40
N GLY A 649 10.45 -6.22 -49.18
CA GLY A 649 10.49 -5.29 -48.06
C GLY A 649 9.13 -4.92 -47.45
N THR A 650 8.01 -5.28 -48.09
CA THR A 650 6.65 -4.91 -47.66
C THR A 650 5.84 -6.11 -47.19
N LEU A 651 4.96 -5.91 -46.20
CA LEU A 651 3.91 -6.87 -45.86
C LEU A 651 2.80 -6.85 -46.91
N THR A 652 2.30 -8.02 -47.31
CA THR A 652 1.14 -8.11 -48.19
C THR A 652 -0.15 -7.73 -47.45
N ALA A 653 -1.23 -7.45 -48.20
CA ALA A 653 -2.54 -7.19 -47.59
C ALA A 653 -3.01 -8.38 -46.73
N ALA A 654 -2.72 -9.61 -47.15
CA ALA A 654 -3.03 -10.82 -46.38
C ALA A 654 -2.23 -10.89 -45.07
N ASP A 655 -0.94 -10.57 -45.10
CA ASP A 655 -0.10 -10.53 -43.89
C ASP A 655 -0.64 -9.50 -42.90
N LYS A 656 -1.01 -8.31 -43.38
CA LYS A 656 -1.58 -7.26 -42.52
C LYS A 656 -2.91 -7.68 -41.88
N ILE A 657 -3.81 -8.30 -42.64
CA ILE A 657 -5.06 -8.83 -42.09
C ILE A 657 -4.80 -9.93 -41.06
N ALA A 658 -3.84 -10.83 -41.32
CA ALA A 658 -3.53 -11.92 -40.40
C ALA A 658 -2.92 -11.44 -39.07
N ILE A 659 -2.08 -10.40 -39.10
CA ILE A 659 -1.39 -9.88 -37.91
C ILE A 659 -2.26 -8.87 -37.15
N PHE A 660 -2.88 -7.95 -37.89
CA PHE A 660 -3.52 -6.77 -37.32
C PHE A 660 -5.05 -6.80 -37.42
N GLY A 661 -5.64 -7.74 -38.15
CA GLY A 661 -7.08 -7.80 -38.43
C GLY A 661 -7.56 -6.80 -39.49
N ASN A 662 -6.67 -5.94 -40.01
CA ASN A 662 -6.99 -4.89 -40.98
C ASN A 662 -5.84 -4.69 -41.99
N SER A 663 -6.14 -4.50 -43.27
CA SER A 663 -5.15 -4.21 -44.33
C SER A 663 -4.68 -2.75 -44.35
N ASP A 664 -5.53 -1.82 -43.89
CA ASP A 664 -5.30 -0.37 -43.95
C ASP A 664 -4.72 0.14 -42.63
N ILE A 665 -3.67 -0.52 -42.15
CA ILE A 665 -2.96 -0.15 -40.92
C ILE A 665 -1.58 0.42 -41.19
N GLU A 666 -1.25 1.49 -40.48
CA GLU A 666 0.07 2.11 -40.46
C GLU A 666 0.95 1.45 -39.40
N ILE A 667 2.15 1.04 -39.81
CA ILE A 667 3.18 0.49 -38.92
C ILE A 667 4.10 1.65 -38.55
N LEU A 668 4.07 2.06 -37.29
CA LEU A 668 4.81 3.21 -36.78
C LEU A 668 6.29 2.86 -36.51
N SER A 669 6.55 1.64 -36.03
CA SER A 669 7.91 1.14 -35.84
C SER A 669 7.97 -0.38 -35.89
N VAL A 670 9.15 -0.90 -36.21
CA VAL A 670 9.47 -2.32 -36.21
C VAL A 670 10.76 -2.57 -35.43
N ASN A 671 10.77 -3.54 -34.52
CA ASN A 671 11.97 -3.89 -33.74
C ASN A 671 12.14 -5.40 -33.66
N CYS A 672 13.38 -5.88 -33.62
CA CYS A 672 13.67 -7.28 -33.36
C CYS A 672 14.05 -7.48 -31.89
N PHE A 673 13.58 -8.57 -31.29
CA PHE A 673 14.01 -8.97 -29.94
C PHE A 673 15.42 -9.57 -29.91
N ASP A 674 15.98 -9.92 -31.07
CA ASP A 674 17.39 -10.29 -31.22
C ASP A 674 18.23 -9.02 -31.40
N ALA A 675 19.03 -8.68 -30.38
CA ALA A 675 19.83 -7.45 -30.36
C ALA A 675 20.88 -7.35 -31.49
N SER A 676 21.17 -8.45 -32.19
CA SER A 676 22.05 -8.44 -33.36
C SER A 676 21.36 -7.96 -34.65
N VAL A 677 20.04 -7.77 -34.62
CA VAL A 677 19.21 -7.38 -35.77
C VAL A 677 18.56 -6.02 -35.52
N ALA A 678 19.03 -5.01 -36.26
CA ALA A 678 18.48 -3.67 -36.21
C ALA A 678 17.49 -3.48 -37.37
N LEU A 679 16.20 -3.64 -37.09
CA LEU A 679 15.14 -3.41 -38.09
C LEU A 679 14.79 -1.92 -38.17
N SER A 680 14.41 -1.48 -39.37
CA SER A 680 13.90 -0.14 -39.62
C SER A 680 12.74 -0.20 -40.61
N ILE A 681 11.83 0.77 -40.50
CA ILE A 681 10.74 0.97 -41.46
C ILE A 681 10.76 2.39 -42.00
N ALA A 682 10.70 2.53 -43.32
CA ALA A 682 10.57 3.81 -44.02
C ALA A 682 9.68 3.62 -45.24
N ASP A 683 8.68 4.49 -45.42
CA ASP A 683 7.71 4.41 -46.52
C ASP A 683 7.06 3.02 -46.69
N GLY A 684 6.80 2.34 -45.56
CA GLY A 684 6.22 0.99 -45.54
C GLY A 684 7.19 -0.16 -45.88
N VAL A 685 8.46 0.14 -46.14
CA VAL A 685 9.53 -0.82 -46.46
C VAL A 685 10.33 -1.15 -45.20
N ILE A 686 10.38 -2.43 -44.85
CA ILE A 686 11.11 -2.99 -43.72
C ILE A 686 12.48 -3.49 -44.19
N THR A 687 13.54 -3.03 -43.53
CA THR A 687 14.93 -3.41 -43.81
C THR A 687 15.67 -3.82 -42.54
N GLY A 688 16.85 -4.45 -42.68
CA GLY A 688 17.76 -4.72 -41.56
C GLY A 688 17.84 -6.18 -41.12
N PHE A 689 17.10 -7.10 -41.75
CA PHE A 689 17.32 -8.53 -41.56
C PHE A 689 18.71 -8.95 -42.08
N PRO A 690 19.40 -9.91 -41.42
CA PRO A 690 20.70 -10.38 -41.88
C PRO A 690 20.62 -11.07 -43.25
N GLU A 691 21.54 -10.72 -44.14
CA GLU A 691 21.68 -11.40 -45.43
C GLU A 691 22.18 -12.85 -45.24
N TYR A 692 21.67 -13.75 -46.08
CA TYR A 692 22.09 -15.16 -46.06
C TYR A 692 23.34 -15.37 -46.89
N THR A 693 24.32 -16.05 -46.31
CA THR A 693 25.49 -16.57 -47.05
C THR A 693 25.25 -18.01 -47.50
N ALA A 694 26.11 -18.53 -48.36
CA ALA A 694 26.02 -19.89 -48.88
C ALA A 694 25.83 -20.97 -47.79
N LYS A 695 24.83 -21.86 -47.98
CA LYS A 695 24.40 -22.92 -47.03
C LYS A 695 23.76 -22.45 -45.73
N SER A 696 23.45 -21.16 -45.58
CA SER A 696 22.65 -20.69 -44.44
C SER A 696 21.25 -21.29 -44.48
N THR A 697 20.68 -21.60 -43.31
CA THR A 697 19.26 -21.94 -43.16
C THR A 697 18.50 -20.71 -42.67
N PRO A 698 17.24 -20.49 -43.11
CA PRO A 698 16.43 -19.39 -42.60
C PRO A 698 16.26 -19.47 -41.09
N LYS A 699 16.40 -18.34 -40.40
CA LYS A 699 16.21 -18.21 -38.95
C LYS A 699 14.92 -17.45 -38.71
N THR A 700 14.08 -17.92 -37.79
CA THR A 700 12.90 -17.20 -37.33
C THR A 700 13.29 -16.21 -36.23
N TYR A 701 12.77 -14.98 -36.32
CA TYR A 701 12.98 -13.89 -35.37
C TYR A 701 11.66 -13.50 -34.72
N ALA A 702 11.68 -13.24 -33.42
CA ALA A 702 10.59 -12.51 -32.78
C ALA A 702 10.73 -11.03 -33.11
N VAL A 703 9.69 -10.44 -33.70
CA VAL A 703 9.64 -9.05 -34.16
C VAL A 703 8.42 -8.37 -33.54
N SER A 704 8.58 -7.13 -33.08
CA SER A 704 7.47 -6.28 -32.70
C SER A 704 7.11 -5.30 -33.82
N PHE A 705 5.82 -5.23 -34.15
CA PHE A 705 5.23 -4.21 -35.00
C PHE A 705 4.38 -3.30 -34.13
N THR A 706 4.73 -2.02 -34.06
CA THR A 706 3.99 -1.02 -33.28
C THR A 706 3.01 -0.29 -34.19
N THR A 707 1.76 -0.21 -33.77
CA THR A 707 0.70 0.59 -34.41
C THR A 707 0.21 1.64 -33.42
N ALA A 708 -0.79 2.45 -33.81
CA ALA A 708 -1.43 3.40 -32.90
C ALA A 708 -2.20 2.72 -31.74
N GLU A 709 -2.59 1.45 -31.91
CA GLU A 709 -3.49 0.75 -30.98
C GLU A 709 -2.77 -0.24 -30.06
N ALA A 710 -1.71 -0.89 -30.56
CA ALA A 710 -1.04 -1.98 -29.85
C ALA A 710 0.38 -2.25 -30.36
N ILE A 711 1.10 -3.11 -29.65
CA ILE A 711 2.37 -3.70 -30.08
C ILE A 711 2.13 -5.18 -30.39
N TYR A 712 2.33 -5.58 -31.65
CA TYR A 712 2.13 -6.95 -32.09
C TYR A 712 3.46 -7.70 -32.11
N LYS A 713 3.58 -8.75 -31.33
CA LYS A 713 4.75 -9.63 -31.30
C LYS A 713 4.51 -10.81 -32.24
N VAL A 714 5.31 -10.91 -33.29
CA VAL A 714 5.14 -11.85 -34.41
C VAL A 714 6.44 -12.63 -34.64
N ASN A 715 6.32 -13.93 -34.93
CA ASN A 715 7.45 -14.74 -35.38
C ASN A 715 7.63 -14.61 -36.89
N VAL A 716 8.74 -14.02 -37.33
CA VAL A 716 9.05 -13.72 -38.73
C VAL A 716 10.21 -14.55 -39.23
N THR A 717 10.01 -15.31 -40.31
CA THR A 717 11.06 -16.01 -41.05
C THR A 717 11.34 -15.26 -42.35
N PRO A 718 12.40 -14.45 -42.41
CA PRO A 718 12.80 -13.76 -43.63
C PRO A 718 13.45 -14.73 -44.64
N TYR A 719 13.20 -14.49 -45.92
CA TYR A 719 13.86 -15.13 -47.06
C TYR A 719 14.44 -14.05 -47.96
N THR A 720 15.51 -14.37 -48.70
CA THR A 720 16.12 -13.41 -49.64
C THR A 720 15.08 -12.91 -50.64
N LYS A 721 14.30 -13.84 -51.19
CA LYS A 721 13.12 -13.55 -52.00
C LYS A 721 12.15 -14.72 -51.91
N ILE A 722 10.86 -14.42 -51.75
CA ILE A 722 9.77 -15.36 -52.00
C ILE A 722 9.30 -15.14 -53.44
N ILE A 723 9.56 -16.11 -54.31
CA ILE A 723 9.27 -16.05 -55.74
C ILE A 723 7.83 -16.49 -55.96
N ARG A 724 6.98 -15.61 -56.50
CA ARG A 724 5.55 -15.88 -56.70
C ARG A 724 5.10 -15.76 -58.15
N THR A 725 5.86 -15.02 -58.95
CA THR A 725 5.56 -14.72 -60.34
C THR A 725 6.74 -15.05 -61.24
N ALA A 726 6.51 -15.20 -62.55
CA ALA A 726 7.59 -15.41 -63.50
C ALA A 726 8.61 -14.25 -63.51
N ALA A 727 8.15 -13.01 -63.29
CA ALA A 727 8.99 -11.83 -63.21
C ALA A 727 9.97 -11.88 -62.01
N ASP A 728 9.59 -12.52 -60.91
CA ASP A 728 10.47 -12.68 -59.74
C ASP A 728 11.71 -13.51 -60.06
N LEU A 729 11.69 -14.36 -61.10
CA LEU A 729 12.86 -15.14 -61.52
C LEU A 729 14.03 -14.25 -61.99
N SER A 730 13.75 -12.98 -62.31
CA SER A 730 14.78 -11.99 -62.61
C SER A 730 15.78 -11.76 -61.47
N VAL A 731 15.46 -12.14 -60.22
CA VAL A 731 16.44 -12.13 -59.11
C VAL A 731 17.67 -13.00 -59.38
N PHE A 732 17.58 -13.95 -60.32
CA PHE A 732 18.70 -14.78 -60.73
C PHE A 732 19.50 -14.20 -61.90
N ASN A 733 19.09 -13.07 -62.47
CA ASN A 733 19.86 -12.41 -63.51
C ASN A 733 21.25 -12.01 -62.97
N PHE A 734 22.31 -12.21 -63.77
CA PHE A 734 23.65 -11.81 -63.40
C PHE A 734 24.18 -10.79 -64.43
N PRO A 735 24.68 -9.63 -64.00
CA PRO A 735 25.03 -8.54 -64.90
C PRO A 735 26.43 -8.64 -65.54
N GLY A 736 27.31 -9.56 -65.09
CA GLY A 736 28.69 -9.68 -65.57
C GLY A 736 29.49 -10.88 -65.01
N HIS A 737 30.73 -11.06 -65.48
CA HIS A 737 31.57 -12.25 -65.25
C HIS A 737 32.56 -12.13 -64.07
N ASP A 738 32.86 -10.93 -63.59
CA ASP A 738 33.88 -10.71 -62.54
C ASP A 738 33.25 -10.60 -61.15
N GLY A 739 33.49 -11.63 -60.32
CA GLY A 739 33.21 -11.59 -58.88
C GLY A 739 31.75 -11.52 -58.47
N TYR A 740 30.80 -11.63 -59.40
CA TYR A 740 29.37 -11.62 -59.08
C TYR A 740 29.01 -12.84 -58.22
N LYS A 741 28.44 -12.56 -57.04
CA LYS A 741 28.04 -13.56 -56.07
C LYS A 741 26.59 -13.33 -55.70
N ASN A 742 25.71 -14.20 -56.18
CA ASN A 742 24.32 -14.21 -55.76
C ASN A 742 24.13 -15.25 -54.67
N GLU A 743 24.20 -14.79 -53.42
CA GLU A 743 23.89 -15.58 -52.23
C GLU A 743 22.48 -15.31 -51.75
N GLY A 744 21.93 -16.27 -51.02
CA GLY A 744 20.61 -16.13 -50.44
C GLY A 744 19.93 -17.45 -50.15
N TYR A 745 18.76 -17.35 -49.53
CA TYR A 745 17.80 -18.45 -49.44
C TYR A 745 16.50 -18.01 -50.12
N TYR A 746 16.21 -18.64 -51.25
CA TYR A 746 15.10 -18.33 -52.13
C TYR A 746 14.06 -19.44 -52.01
N VAL A 747 12.79 -19.06 -51.92
CA VAL A 747 11.68 -20.03 -51.88
C VAL A 747 10.62 -19.74 -52.93
N LEU A 748 10.01 -20.78 -53.49
CA LEU A 748 8.80 -20.61 -54.29
C LEU A 748 7.59 -20.46 -53.37
N GLY A 749 6.79 -19.41 -53.56
CA GLY A 749 5.57 -19.12 -52.82
C GLY A 749 4.35 -19.90 -53.29
N ASN A 750 4.36 -20.33 -54.55
CA ASN A 750 3.25 -20.97 -55.25
C ASN A 750 3.76 -21.61 -56.55
N ASN A 751 2.91 -22.37 -57.23
CA ASN A 751 3.16 -22.77 -58.61
C ASN A 751 3.19 -21.53 -59.52
N ILE A 752 4.19 -21.48 -60.40
CA ILE A 752 4.45 -20.37 -61.31
C ILE A 752 4.18 -20.84 -62.73
N ASP A 753 3.20 -20.22 -63.39
CA ASP A 753 3.08 -20.31 -64.85
C ASP A 753 3.96 -19.23 -65.49
N ALA A 754 5.04 -19.66 -66.13
CA ALA A 754 5.99 -18.80 -66.82
C ALA A 754 5.75 -18.77 -68.34
N SER A 755 4.54 -19.12 -68.79
CA SER A 755 4.13 -18.99 -70.19
C SER A 755 4.37 -17.57 -70.72
N GLY A 756 5.09 -17.45 -71.83
CA GLY A 756 5.44 -16.17 -72.44
C GLY A 756 6.57 -15.40 -71.75
N TYR A 757 7.12 -15.91 -70.64
CA TYR A 757 8.29 -15.34 -70.00
C TYR A 757 9.59 -15.94 -70.56
N LEU A 758 10.43 -15.08 -71.12
CA LEU A 758 11.78 -15.41 -71.58
C LEU A 758 12.78 -15.05 -70.48
N HIS A 759 13.35 -16.06 -69.84
CA HIS A 759 14.46 -15.88 -68.92
C HIS A 759 15.80 -15.96 -69.66
N LYS A 760 16.62 -14.91 -69.52
CA LYS A 760 17.94 -14.82 -70.15
C LYS A 760 18.87 -13.95 -69.33
N HIS A 761 20.16 -14.27 -69.37
CA HIS A 761 21.18 -13.44 -68.75
C HIS A 761 21.73 -12.43 -69.77
N THR A 762 21.70 -11.15 -69.41
CA THR A 762 22.20 -10.04 -70.23
C THR A 762 22.95 -9.04 -69.35
N THR A 763 23.90 -8.33 -69.96
CA THR A 763 24.53 -7.16 -69.32
C THR A 763 23.51 -6.02 -69.18
N ALA A 764 23.82 -5.00 -68.38
CA ALA A 764 22.98 -3.80 -68.26
C ALA A 764 22.71 -3.09 -69.61
N ALA A 765 23.58 -3.27 -70.60
CA ALA A 765 23.43 -2.73 -71.95
C ALA A 765 22.62 -3.66 -72.90
N GLY A 766 22.06 -4.76 -72.40
CA GLY A 766 21.30 -5.74 -73.19
C GLY A 766 22.15 -6.68 -74.04
N ASN A 767 23.48 -6.60 -73.95
CA ASN A 767 24.40 -7.49 -74.67
C ASN A 767 24.49 -8.87 -73.99
N PRO A 768 24.82 -9.95 -74.74
CA PRO A 768 25.09 -11.25 -74.14
C PRO A 768 26.21 -11.14 -73.12
N THR A 769 26.04 -11.74 -71.95
CA THR A 769 27.14 -11.87 -70.99
C THR A 769 28.16 -12.84 -71.59
N TYR A 770 29.37 -12.35 -71.92
CA TYR A 770 30.46 -13.24 -72.30
C TYR A 770 30.82 -14.10 -71.08
N ILE A 771 30.73 -15.41 -71.26
CA ILE A 771 30.81 -16.39 -70.18
C ILE A 771 32.13 -17.14 -70.34
N ASP A 772 33.12 -16.72 -69.54
CA ASP A 772 34.44 -17.36 -69.45
C ASP A 772 34.32 -18.76 -68.80
N TRP A 773 35.09 -19.71 -69.32
CA TRP A 773 35.17 -21.08 -68.83
C TRP A 773 36.14 -21.23 -67.64
N ASN A 774 36.93 -20.19 -67.34
CA ASN A 774 37.96 -20.22 -66.30
C ASN A 774 37.61 -19.38 -65.06
N THR A 775 36.33 -19.25 -64.71
CA THR A 775 35.90 -18.48 -63.53
C THR A 775 36.34 -19.10 -62.20
N LYS A 776 36.89 -20.33 -62.20
CA LYS A 776 37.36 -21.07 -61.01
C LYS A 776 36.34 -21.08 -59.85
N GLY A 777 35.05 -21.03 -60.17
CA GLY A 777 33.96 -21.01 -59.17
C GLY A 777 33.80 -19.72 -58.39
N THR A 778 34.38 -18.61 -58.85
CA THR A 778 34.32 -17.31 -58.15
C THR A 778 33.08 -16.47 -58.50
N THR A 779 32.41 -16.80 -59.61
CA THR A 779 31.25 -16.08 -60.13
C THR A 779 30.04 -17.00 -60.24
N GLY A 780 28.86 -16.52 -59.84
CA GLY A 780 27.58 -17.23 -60.01
C GLY A 780 26.68 -17.23 -58.79
N PHE A 781 25.61 -18.00 -58.89
CA PHE A 781 24.71 -18.33 -57.79
C PHE A 781 25.41 -19.24 -56.79
N GLU A 782 25.40 -18.86 -55.51
CA GLU A 782 25.94 -19.61 -54.37
C GLU A 782 24.94 -19.64 -53.20
N GLY A 783 23.64 -19.74 -53.50
CA GLY A 783 22.56 -19.77 -52.51
C GLY A 783 21.79 -21.09 -52.47
N THR A 784 20.68 -21.08 -51.74
CA THR A 784 19.69 -22.16 -51.73
C THR A 784 18.43 -21.73 -52.49
N ILE A 785 17.93 -22.58 -53.38
CA ILE A 785 16.57 -22.48 -53.93
C ILE A 785 15.80 -23.68 -53.41
N ASP A 786 14.75 -23.42 -52.65
CA ASP A 786 13.85 -24.42 -52.09
C ASP A 786 12.44 -24.18 -52.60
N GLY A 787 11.98 -24.97 -53.57
CA GLY A 787 10.64 -24.74 -54.12
C GLY A 787 9.52 -25.39 -53.34
N ARG A 788 9.79 -26.10 -52.24
CA ARG A 788 8.75 -26.58 -51.30
C ARG A 788 7.63 -27.42 -51.96
N GLY A 789 7.93 -28.09 -53.08
CA GLY A 789 6.99 -28.88 -53.89
C GLY A 789 6.29 -28.10 -55.01
N TYR A 790 6.56 -26.81 -55.18
CA TYR A 790 5.97 -26.00 -56.24
C TYR A 790 6.69 -26.18 -57.59
N THR A 791 5.96 -25.89 -58.67
CA THR A 791 6.38 -26.08 -60.05
C THR A 791 6.53 -24.74 -60.77
N ILE A 792 7.57 -24.62 -61.61
CA ILE A 792 7.71 -23.57 -62.63
C ILE A 792 7.37 -24.18 -64.00
N SER A 793 6.26 -23.78 -64.59
CA SER A 793 5.76 -24.37 -65.85
C SER A 793 6.00 -23.44 -67.04
N ASN A 794 6.25 -24.02 -68.21
CA ASN A 794 6.21 -23.37 -69.52
C ASN A 794 7.20 -22.20 -69.71
N ILE A 795 8.30 -22.21 -68.95
CA ILE A 795 9.33 -21.17 -69.05
C ILE A 795 10.09 -21.28 -70.38
N THR A 796 10.39 -20.13 -70.99
CA THR A 796 11.32 -20.05 -72.11
C THR A 796 12.72 -19.68 -71.60
N ILE A 797 13.72 -20.54 -71.88
CA ILE A 797 15.11 -20.37 -71.41
C ILE A 797 16.00 -19.93 -72.59
N GLY A 798 16.67 -18.78 -72.41
CA GLY A 798 17.68 -18.22 -73.33
C GLY A 798 19.12 -18.40 -72.85
N THR A 799 20.03 -17.50 -73.27
CA THR A 799 21.47 -17.55 -72.92
C THR A 799 21.69 -17.69 -71.41
N GLY A 800 22.45 -18.73 -71.02
CA GLY A 800 22.96 -18.93 -69.65
C GLY A 800 22.11 -19.80 -68.72
N GLY A 801 20.89 -20.17 -69.11
CA GLY A 801 19.98 -20.96 -68.26
C GLY A 801 19.24 -20.12 -67.22
N LEU A 802 18.66 -20.76 -66.20
CA LEU A 802 17.98 -20.06 -65.10
C LEU A 802 18.95 -19.30 -64.19
N LEU A 803 20.12 -19.88 -63.90
CA LEU A 803 21.05 -19.41 -62.86
C LEU A 803 22.39 -18.93 -63.41
N GLY A 804 22.67 -19.11 -64.70
CA GLY A 804 23.93 -18.70 -65.29
C GLY A 804 25.08 -19.62 -64.91
N TYR A 805 25.69 -19.32 -63.78
CA TYR A 805 26.78 -20.08 -63.17
C TYR A 805 26.35 -20.59 -61.80
N ILE A 806 26.63 -21.87 -61.52
CA ILE A 806 26.43 -22.47 -60.21
C ILE A 806 27.77 -22.63 -59.51
N ARG A 807 27.85 -22.21 -58.25
CA ARG A 807 29.05 -22.25 -57.42
C ARG A 807 29.05 -23.43 -56.44
N PRO A 808 30.21 -23.82 -55.87
CA PRO A 808 30.41 -25.00 -55.02
C PRO A 808 29.52 -25.18 -53.78
N LYS A 809 28.67 -24.22 -53.41
CA LYS A 809 27.85 -24.30 -52.19
C LYS A 809 26.36 -24.13 -52.47
N THR A 810 25.98 -24.13 -53.73
CA THR A 810 24.58 -24.05 -54.15
C THR A 810 23.78 -25.28 -53.71
N VAL A 811 22.55 -25.05 -53.27
CA VAL A 811 21.58 -26.11 -53.01
C VAL A 811 20.31 -25.82 -53.80
N LEU A 812 19.94 -26.72 -54.70
CA LEU A 812 18.70 -26.66 -55.46
C LEU A 812 17.84 -27.83 -55.01
N LYS A 813 16.68 -27.54 -54.42
CA LYS A 813 15.84 -28.61 -53.88
C LYS A 813 14.34 -28.39 -53.99
N ASN A 814 13.62 -29.52 -54.05
CA ASN A 814 12.18 -29.59 -53.85
C ASN A 814 11.37 -28.74 -54.84
N PHE A 815 11.73 -28.73 -56.12
CA PHE A 815 10.95 -28.04 -57.14
C PHE A 815 10.95 -28.77 -58.49
N ALA A 816 9.93 -28.47 -59.28
CA ALA A 816 9.87 -28.89 -60.66
C ALA A 816 10.02 -27.71 -61.63
N ILE A 817 10.63 -27.97 -62.79
CA ILE A 817 10.53 -27.10 -63.96
C ILE A 817 9.98 -27.93 -65.12
N THR A 818 8.79 -27.61 -65.60
CA THR A 818 8.11 -28.37 -66.64
C THR A 818 7.82 -27.50 -67.86
N GLY A 819 7.61 -28.14 -69.01
CA GLY A 819 7.28 -27.49 -70.26
C GLY A 819 8.38 -26.58 -70.80
N ILE A 820 9.65 -26.83 -70.47
CA ILE A 820 10.76 -25.94 -70.86
C ILE A 820 10.83 -25.85 -72.39
N THR A 821 10.90 -24.60 -72.87
CA THR A 821 11.21 -24.28 -74.26
C THR A 821 12.53 -23.53 -74.32
N PHE A 822 13.46 -23.99 -75.15
CA PHE A 822 14.73 -23.29 -75.35
C PHE A 822 14.62 -22.29 -76.52
N GLN A 823 15.18 -21.09 -76.36
CA GLN A 823 15.22 -20.07 -77.41
C GLN A 823 16.65 -19.54 -77.62
N ARG A 824 17.09 -19.41 -78.89
CA ARG A 824 18.28 -18.62 -79.22
C ARG A 824 17.97 -17.14 -79.06
N THR A 825 18.75 -16.46 -78.24
CA THR A 825 18.60 -15.05 -77.90
C THR A 825 19.59 -14.12 -78.63
N HIS A 826 20.71 -14.63 -79.16
CA HIS A 826 21.77 -13.81 -79.81
C HIS A 826 22.32 -14.39 -81.13
N GLY A 827 21.52 -15.12 -81.91
CA GLY A 827 21.89 -15.59 -83.26
C GLY A 827 22.85 -16.79 -83.29
N ASN A 828 23.62 -16.97 -84.38
CA ASN A 828 24.54 -18.12 -84.59
C ASN A 828 25.81 -18.09 -83.71
N GLY A 829 26.06 -17.00 -82.97
CA GLY A 829 27.16 -16.89 -81.99
C GLY A 829 26.70 -17.08 -80.55
N ASP A 830 25.45 -17.48 -80.33
CA ASP A 830 24.85 -17.55 -79.01
C ASP A 830 25.37 -18.79 -78.25
N PRO A 831 26.06 -18.62 -77.12
CA PRO A 831 26.66 -19.75 -76.44
C PRO A 831 25.61 -20.51 -75.62
N LEU A 832 25.43 -21.79 -75.93
CA LEU A 832 25.02 -22.91 -75.07
C LEU A 832 23.86 -22.62 -74.08
N THR A 833 22.68 -23.22 -74.29
CA THR A 833 21.49 -23.03 -73.44
C THR A 833 21.17 -24.30 -72.65
N ALA A 834 21.31 -24.28 -71.32
CA ALA A 834 20.83 -25.37 -70.46
C ALA A 834 19.71 -24.90 -69.55
N ALA A 835 18.83 -25.80 -69.06
CA ALA A 835 17.68 -25.34 -68.28
C ALA A 835 18.10 -24.69 -66.95
N LEU A 836 19.01 -25.29 -66.19
CA LEU A 836 19.44 -24.73 -64.90
C LEU A 836 20.59 -23.73 -65.05
N ALA A 837 21.71 -24.13 -65.66
CA ALA A 837 22.89 -23.28 -65.70
C ALA A 837 23.82 -23.62 -66.85
N LYS A 838 24.59 -22.66 -67.34
CA LYS A 838 25.61 -22.93 -68.35
C LYS A 838 26.83 -23.66 -67.78
N ILE A 839 27.33 -23.24 -66.62
CA ILE A 839 28.49 -23.87 -65.96
C ILE A 839 28.15 -24.18 -64.50
N MET A 840 28.57 -25.35 -64.05
CA MET A 840 28.54 -25.75 -62.65
C MET A 840 29.97 -26.04 -62.19
N TYR A 841 30.43 -25.29 -61.19
CA TYR A 841 31.77 -25.43 -60.64
C TYR A 841 31.72 -26.06 -59.24
N SER A 842 32.65 -26.96 -58.97
CA SER A 842 32.74 -27.71 -57.74
C SER A 842 34.19 -28.12 -57.43
N THR A 843 34.41 -28.55 -56.19
CA THR A 843 35.69 -29.07 -55.67
C THR A 843 35.40 -30.30 -54.82
N LYS A 844 36.42 -31.09 -54.47
CA LYS A 844 36.23 -32.29 -53.64
C LYS A 844 35.56 -31.98 -52.29
N ASP A 845 35.87 -30.82 -51.72
CA ASP A 845 35.44 -30.44 -50.36
C ASP A 845 34.23 -29.51 -50.36
N SER A 846 33.81 -29.02 -51.53
CA SER A 846 32.63 -28.16 -51.68
C SER A 846 32.02 -28.36 -53.05
N TYR A 847 30.75 -28.76 -53.07
CA TYR A 847 30.01 -29.03 -54.30
C TYR A 847 28.53 -28.62 -54.23
N PRO A 848 27.93 -28.32 -55.40
CA PRO A 848 26.49 -28.11 -55.53
C PRO A 848 25.69 -29.37 -55.20
N ILE A 849 24.52 -29.18 -54.61
CA ILE A 849 23.56 -30.25 -54.29
C ILE A 849 22.28 -30.00 -55.07
N LEU A 850 21.87 -30.99 -55.87
CA LEU A 850 20.59 -31.05 -56.55
C LEU A 850 19.79 -32.19 -55.90
N GLU A 851 18.63 -31.87 -55.32
CA GLU A 851 17.87 -32.84 -54.52
C GLU A 851 16.36 -32.73 -54.78
N ASN A 852 15.68 -33.84 -55.02
CA ASN A 852 14.22 -33.85 -55.25
C ASN A 852 13.80 -32.85 -56.34
N LEU A 853 14.43 -32.94 -57.52
CA LEU A 853 14.12 -32.10 -58.67
C LEU A 853 13.44 -32.90 -59.77
N TYR A 854 12.42 -32.32 -60.38
CA TYR A 854 11.84 -32.80 -61.64
C TYR A 854 12.03 -31.75 -62.73
N ILE A 855 12.78 -32.07 -63.78
CA ILE A 855 13.02 -31.11 -64.87
C ILE A 855 12.58 -31.75 -66.18
N GLN A 856 11.66 -31.10 -66.88
CA GLN A 856 11.07 -31.62 -68.09
C GLN A 856 11.09 -30.57 -69.22
N ALA A 857 11.68 -30.96 -70.35
CA ALA A 857 11.74 -30.12 -71.55
C ALA A 857 10.96 -30.74 -72.72
N ASN A 858 10.31 -29.87 -73.50
CA ASN A 858 9.47 -30.26 -74.63
C ASN A 858 10.25 -30.44 -75.93
N ALA A 859 11.36 -29.72 -76.13
CA ALA A 859 12.19 -29.79 -77.34
C ALA A 859 13.58 -29.20 -77.09
N PHE A 860 14.62 -29.72 -77.75
CA PHE A 860 15.94 -29.09 -77.82
C PHE A 860 16.06 -28.19 -79.06
N ILE A 861 16.98 -27.23 -79.05
CA ILE A 861 17.31 -26.44 -80.25
C ILE A 861 18.35 -27.21 -81.08
N GLY A 862 17.98 -27.61 -82.29
CA GLY A 862 18.90 -28.22 -83.26
C GLY A 862 19.75 -27.20 -84.05
N GLY A 863 20.93 -27.64 -84.50
CA GLY A 863 21.87 -26.86 -85.35
C GLY A 863 23.34 -27.27 -85.14
N ALA A 864 24.20 -27.01 -86.14
CA ALA A 864 25.59 -27.49 -86.20
C ALA A 864 26.50 -27.03 -85.04
N ASP A 865 26.10 -26.00 -84.26
CA ASP A 865 26.91 -25.41 -83.18
C ASP A 865 26.08 -25.10 -81.91
N THR A 866 24.95 -25.79 -81.69
CA THR A 866 24.12 -25.58 -80.48
C THR A 866 24.32 -26.67 -79.44
N ASN A 867 24.71 -26.27 -78.23
CA ASN A 867 24.71 -27.14 -77.05
C ASN A 867 23.48 -26.78 -76.23
N SER A 868 22.47 -27.66 -76.25
CA SER A 868 21.32 -27.55 -75.36
C SER A 868 21.26 -28.75 -74.43
N ASN A 869 21.16 -28.50 -73.11
CA ASN A 869 21.19 -29.54 -72.08
C ASN A 869 20.07 -29.34 -71.04
N LEU A 870 19.56 -30.41 -70.44
CA LEU A 870 18.45 -30.29 -69.47
C LEU A 870 18.93 -29.77 -68.11
N VAL A 871 20.18 -30.04 -67.73
CA VAL A 871 20.73 -29.64 -66.42
C VAL A 871 21.80 -28.57 -66.59
N VAL A 872 22.94 -28.90 -67.21
CA VAL A 872 24.07 -27.98 -67.34
C VAL A 872 24.82 -28.20 -68.65
N ASN A 873 25.52 -27.18 -69.19
CA ASN A 873 26.36 -27.41 -70.37
C ASN A 873 27.74 -27.97 -70.01
N CYS A 874 28.39 -27.44 -68.97
CA CYS A 874 29.71 -27.90 -68.54
C CYS A 874 29.81 -28.01 -67.02
N THR A 875 30.46 -29.08 -66.55
CA THR A 875 30.79 -29.29 -65.13
C THR A 875 32.29 -29.36 -64.92
N THR A 876 32.75 -28.81 -63.80
CA THR A 876 34.15 -28.94 -63.35
C THR A 876 34.17 -29.28 -61.86
N GLY A 877 34.31 -30.56 -61.52
CA GLY A 877 34.53 -31.03 -60.15
C GLY A 877 33.68 -32.24 -59.73
N TYR A 878 33.18 -32.23 -58.50
CA TYR A 878 32.34 -33.26 -57.89
C TYR A 878 30.95 -32.65 -57.67
N GLU A 879 29.87 -33.22 -58.18
CA GLU A 879 28.49 -32.75 -57.92
C GLU A 879 27.68 -33.80 -57.18
N LYS A 880 26.68 -33.41 -56.38
CA LYS A 880 25.75 -34.36 -55.76
C LYS A 880 24.35 -34.20 -56.32
N ILE A 881 23.84 -35.24 -56.98
CA ILE A 881 22.48 -35.32 -57.53
C ILE A 881 21.74 -36.44 -56.82
N VAL A 882 20.62 -36.14 -56.18
CA VAL A 882 19.88 -37.07 -55.32
C VAL A 882 18.39 -37.02 -55.63
N ASN A 883 17.76 -38.18 -55.85
CA ASN A 883 16.30 -38.29 -56.03
C ASN A 883 15.74 -37.35 -57.12
N CYS A 884 16.43 -37.22 -58.25
CA CYS A 884 16.03 -36.32 -59.33
C CYS A 884 15.53 -37.11 -60.55
N ILE A 885 14.52 -36.57 -61.26
CA ILE A 885 14.07 -37.08 -62.56
C ILE A 885 14.25 -35.99 -63.62
N PHE A 886 14.93 -36.35 -64.69
CA PHE A 886 15.19 -35.48 -65.83
C PHE A 886 14.49 -36.05 -67.06
N GLU A 887 13.45 -35.39 -67.54
CA GLU A 887 12.60 -35.87 -68.61
C GLU A 887 12.73 -35.05 -69.89
N TYR A 888 12.84 -35.74 -71.02
CA TYR A 888 12.67 -35.17 -72.34
C TYR A 888 11.45 -35.81 -73.00
N SER A 889 10.38 -35.02 -73.15
CA SER A 889 9.10 -35.48 -73.70
C SER A 889 8.91 -35.08 -75.17
N GLY A 890 9.94 -34.54 -75.82
CA GLY A 890 9.88 -34.16 -77.23
C GLY A 890 9.82 -35.36 -78.16
N VAL A 891 9.27 -35.16 -79.36
CA VAL A 891 9.23 -36.20 -80.41
C VAL A 891 10.66 -36.64 -80.74
N LYS A 892 10.82 -37.94 -81.07
CA LYS A 892 12.10 -38.47 -81.52
C LYS A 892 12.59 -37.66 -82.73
N ASP A 893 13.71 -36.98 -82.60
CA ASP A 893 14.24 -36.18 -83.70
C ASP A 893 15.13 -37.07 -84.57
N THR A 894 14.65 -37.35 -85.78
CA THR A 894 15.33 -38.23 -86.74
C THR A 894 16.23 -37.46 -87.70
N THR A 895 16.37 -36.14 -87.53
CA THR A 895 17.16 -35.28 -88.42
C THR A 895 18.65 -35.42 -88.09
N ALA A 896 19.39 -36.13 -88.92
CA ALA A 896 20.86 -36.14 -88.87
C ALA A 896 21.38 -34.70 -89.06
N GLY A 897 21.86 -34.08 -87.98
CA GLY A 897 22.27 -32.66 -88.01
C GLY A 897 22.16 -31.91 -86.68
N HIS A 898 21.75 -32.56 -85.59
CA HIS A 898 21.94 -32.00 -84.26
C HIS A 898 23.43 -31.88 -83.96
N GLY A 899 23.83 -30.70 -83.49
CA GLY A 899 25.21 -30.33 -83.25
C GLY A 899 25.94 -31.33 -82.39
N THR A 900 27.26 -31.31 -82.50
CA THR A 900 28.23 -32.28 -81.99
C THR A 900 28.23 -32.44 -80.44
N TYR A 901 27.32 -31.79 -79.70
CA TYR A 901 27.47 -31.47 -78.27
C TYR A 901 26.15 -31.33 -77.44
N ALA A 902 25.06 -32.03 -77.81
CA ALA A 902 23.84 -32.05 -77.00
C ALA A 902 23.80 -33.29 -76.07
N SER A 903 23.54 -33.09 -74.78
CA SER A 903 23.38 -34.19 -73.81
C SER A 903 22.14 -33.98 -72.92
N GLN A 904 21.70 -35.04 -72.26
CA GLN A 904 20.59 -34.93 -71.30
C GLN A 904 20.99 -34.26 -69.99
N ILE A 905 22.28 -34.30 -69.59
CA ILE A 905 22.73 -33.80 -68.27
C ILE A 905 23.88 -32.79 -68.40
N ALA A 906 25.01 -33.17 -69.03
CA ALA A 906 26.17 -32.31 -69.25
C ALA A 906 26.96 -32.70 -70.52
N ASP A 907 27.35 -31.71 -71.33
CA ASP A 907 28.07 -31.90 -72.61
C ASP A 907 29.58 -32.10 -72.41
N ARG A 908 30.18 -31.42 -71.41
CA ARG A 908 31.62 -31.54 -71.12
C ARG A 908 31.85 -31.73 -69.64
N ASN A 909 32.41 -32.87 -69.27
CA ASN A 909 32.74 -33.20 -67.89
C ASN A 909 34.24 -33.47 -67.72
N VAL A 910 34.85 -32.87 -66.68
CA VAL A 910 36.28 -33.02 -66.37
C VAL A 910 36.53 -33.93 -65.15
N THR A 911 35.51 -34.31 -64.36
CA THR A 911 35.61 -35.19 -63.16
C THR A 911 34.24 -35.77 -62.70
N GLY A 912 34.18 -36.71 -61.73
CA GLY A 912 32.99 -37.56 -61.49
C GLY A 912 31.80 -36.96 -60.71
N PHE A 913 30.57 -37.25 -61.17
CA PHE A 913 29.32 -36.99 -60.46
C PHE A 913 29.09 -38.00 -59.32
N LYS A 914 28.47 -37.57 -58.21
CA LYS A 914 27.87 -38.46 -57.20
C LYS A 914 26.35 -38.46 -57.38
N ILE A 915 25.85 -39.49 -58.06
CA ILE A 915 24.43 -39.65 -58.37
C ILE A 915 23.83 -40.69 -57.44
N GLU A 916 22.72 -40.36 -56.79
CA GLU A 916 21.98 -41.23 -55.87
C GLU A 916 20.51 -41.23 -56.32
N ASN A 917 19.98 -42.40 -56.70
CA ASN A 917 18.56 -42.61 -57.04
C ASN A 917 17.99 -41.56 -58.00
N SER A 918 18.68 -41.28 -59.10
CA SER A 918 18.25 -40.27 -60.07
C SER A 918 18.27 -40.84 -61.48
N TYR A 919 17.30 -40.43 -62.31
CA TYR A 919 17.00 -41.10 -63.58
C TYR A 919 16.75 -40.09 -64.70
N VAL A 920 17.03 -40.51 -65.94
CA VAL A 920 16.64 -39.77 -67.15
C VAL A 920 15.57 -40.55 -67.92
N ILE A 921 14.53 -39.86 -68.35
CA ILE A 921 13.45 -40.42 -69.20
C ILE A 921 13.47 -39.70 -70.55
N SER A 922 13.64 -40.44 -71.65
CA SER A 922 13.73 -39.84 -73.00
C SER A 922 13.59 -40.90 -74.09
N LEU A 923 12.74 -40.67 -75.10
CA LEU A 923 12.62 -41.51 -76.31
C LEU A 923 13.75 -41.31 -77.35
N ASN A 924 14.56 -40.25 -77.18
CA ASN A 924 15.69 -39.96 -78.06
C ASN A 924 16.96 -40.69 -77.58
N PRO A 925 17.57 -41.56 -78.40
CA PRO A 925 18.92 -42.04 -78.15
C PRO A 925 19.89 -40.86 -78.23
N VAL A 926 20.80 -40.79 -77.26
CA VAL A 926 21.73 -39.66 -77.09
C VAL A 926 22.69 -39.60 -78.28
N ALA A 927 22.60 -38.56 -79.11
CA ALA A 927 23.59 -38.27 -80.15
C ALA A 927 24.72 -37.41 -79.55
N CYS A 928 25.83 -38.04 -79.17
CA CYS A 928 27.01 -37.36 -78.64
C CYS A 928 28.13 -37.29 -79.68
N GLY A 929 28.63 -36.09 -79.99
CA GLY A 929 29.79 -35.87 -80.85
C GLY A 929 31.10 -35.57 -80.09
N GLY A 930 31.17 -35.87 -78.79
CA GLY A 930 32.29 -35.48 -77.93
C GLY A 930 32.64 -36.46 -76.82
N LYS A 931 33.89 -36.36 -76.35
CA LYS A 931 34.74 -37.38 -75.73
C LYS A 931 34.36 -37.96 -74.33
N THR A 932 33.23 -37.63 -73.71
CA THR A 932 32.81 -38.22 -72.41
C THR A 932 31.31 -38.00 -72.14
N ASN A 933 30.50 -39.06 -72.05
CA ASN A 933 29.07 -38.99 -71.69
C ASN A 933 28.85 -39.63 -70.31
N PRO A 934 28.18 -38.96 -69.34
CA PRO A 934 27.81 -39.56 -68.05
C PRO A 934 26.51 -40.40 -68.06
N VAL A 935 25.79 -40.50 -69.19
CA VAL A 935 24.48 -41.17 -69.30
C VAL A 935 24.57 -42.45 -70.14
N TYR A 936 24.11 -43.59 -69.58
CA TYR A 936 24.05 -44.89 -70.26
C TYR A 936 22.63 -45.25 -70.70
N ASP A 937 22.51 -45.93 -71.84
CA ASP A 937 21.27 -46.48 -72.36
C ASP A 937 20.99 -47.86 -71.72
N SER A 938 19.81 -48.05 -71.15
CA SER A 938 19.35 -49.30 -70.50
C SER A 938 19.38 -50.53 -71.42
N ALA A 939 19.16 -50.35 -72.73
CA ALA A 939 19.21 -51.43 -73.71
C ALA A 939 20.64 -51.81 -74.14
N ASN A 940 21.60 -50.91 -73.97
CA ASN A 940 23.01 -51.09 -74.32
C ASN A 940 23.87 -51.29 -73.07
N LYS A 941 23.63 -52.37 -72.30
CA LYS A 941 24.59 -52.87 -71.28
C LYS A 941 25.89 -53.39 -71.92
N ILE A 942 26.52 -52.59 -72.76
CA ILE A 942 27.76 -52.94 -73.41
C ILE A 942 28.87 -52.46 -72.48
N GLU A 943 29.45 -53.37 -71.70
CA GLU A 943 30.92 -53.34 -71.60
C GLU A 943 31.39 -53.50 -73.05
N ALA A 944 31.56 -52.38 -73.77
CA ALA A 944 32.02 -52.44 -75.15
C ALA A 944 33.36 -53.17 -75.14
N THR A 945 33.37 -54.39 -75.65
CA THR A 945 34.62 -55.08 -75.87
C THR A 945 35.43 -54.20 -76.82
N THR A 946 36.75 -54.11 -76.59
CA THR A 946 37.65 -53.24 -77.36
C THR A 946 37.48 -53.39 -78.88
N ALA A 947 37.01 -54.56 -79.36
CA ALA A 947 36.76 -54.85 -80.76
C ALA A 947 35.57 -54.09 -81.37
N GLU A 948 34.44 -53.95 -80.66
CA GLU A 948 33.26 -53.25 -81.14
C GLU A 948 33.45 -51.72 -81.11
N TYR A 949 34.26 -51.24 -80.16
CA TYR A 949 34.61 -49.82 -80.04
C TYR A 949 35.57 -49.34 -81.15
N THR A 950 36.49 -50.20 -81.60
CA THR A 950 37.45 -49.90 -82.68
C THR A 950 36.77 -49.84 -84.05
N ALA A 951 35.64 -50.54 -84.23
CA ALA A 951 34.87 -50.52 -85.47
C ALA A 951 34.08 -49.21 -85.67
N LEU A 952 33.69 -48.54 -84.58
CA LEU A 952 32.96 -47.25 -84.61
C LEU A 952 33.89 -46.04 -84.84
N TYR A 953 35.19 -46.18 -84.57
CA TYR A 953 36.18 -45.10 -84.71
C TYR A 953 37.47 -45.62 -85.39
N PRO A 954 37.50 -45.71 -86.74
CA PRO A 954 38.62 -46.31 -87.48
C PRO A 954 39.89 -45.44 -87.54
N ASP A 955 39.92 -44.26 -86.91
CA ASP A 955 41.01 -43.28 -87.03
C ASP A 955 42.19 -43.47 -86.06
N GLY A 956 42.08 -44.43 -85.13
CA GLY A 956 43.18 -44.84 -84.25
C GLY A 956 43.54 -43.86 -83.13
N SER A 957 42.66 -42.94 -82.73
CA SER A 957 42.92 -42.04 -81.61
C SER A 957 42.85 -42.75 -80.24
N THR A 958 43.98 -42.84 -79.52
CA THR A 958 44.08 -43.47 -78.18
C THR A 958 43.67 -42.53 -77.04
N PHE A 959 42.91 -43.03 -76.06
CA PHE A 959 42.55 -42.31 -74.83
C PHE A 959 43.36 -42.75 -73.59
N PRO A 960 43.59 -41.85 -72.60
CA PRO A 960 44.21 -42.22 -71.34
C PRO A 960 43.18 -42.80 -70.36
N LYS A 961 43.45 -44.02 -69.87
CA LYS A 961 42.83 -44.57 -68.66
C LYS A 961 43.19 -43.70 -67.46
N LYS A 962 42.22 -43.06 -66.82
CA LYS A 962 42.35 -42.50 -65.48
C LYS A 962 41.08 -42.82 -64.69
N ASP A 963 41.25 -43.19 -63.43
CA ASP A 963 40.23 -43.77 -62.56
C ASP A 963 38.96 -42.90 -62.47
N PHE A 964 37.91 -43.29 -63.20
CA PHE A 964 36.57 -42.74 -63.07
C PHE A 964 35.82 -43.61 -62.04
N TYR A 965 35.46 -43.02 -60.90
CA TYR A 965 34.51 -43.66 -59.98
C TYR A 965 33.12 -43.61 -60.63
N THR A 966 32.64 -44.78 -61.05
CA THR A 966 31.36 -45.04 -61.70
C THR A 966 30.21 -45.02 -60.69
N VAL A 967 29.30 -44.04 -60.82
CA VAL A 967 27.87 -44.23 -60.56
C VAL A 967 27.14 -43.56 -61.73
N GLU A 968 26.58 -44.40 -62.58
CA GLU A 968 26.11 -44.10 -63.94
C GLU A 968 24.64 -43.66 -63.89
N LEU A 969 24.31 -42.52 -64.51
CA LEU A 969 22.91 -42.08 -64.61
C LEU A 969 22.26 -42.89 -65.73
N THR A 970 21.28 -43.74 -65.40
CA THR A 970 20.61 -44.59 -66.38
C THR A 970 19.49 -43.82 -67.09
N ARG A 971 19.51 -43.86 -68.43
CA ARG A 971 18.41 -43.38 -69.27
C ARG A 971 17.45 -44.53 -69.56
N TYR A 972 16.17 -44.23 -69.49
CA TYR A 972 15.07 -45.09 -69.90
C TYR A 972 14.28 -44.40 -71.02
N ASP A 973 13.76 -45.16 -71.97
CA ASP A 973 12.91 -44.70 -73.06
C ASP A 973 11.62 -44.07 -72.52
N ASP A 974 11.04 -44.69 -71.50
CA ASP A 974 9.82 -44.26 -70.84
C ASP A 974 9.75 -44.76 -69.37
N TYR A 975 8.68 -44.40 -68.67
CA TYR A 975 8.45 -44.82 -67.29
C TYR A 975 8.11 -46.32 -67.15
N THR A 976 7.64 -46.98 -68.22
CA THR A 976 7.42 -48.43 -68.22
C THR A 976 8.76 -49.16 -68.17
N GLU A 977 9.74 -48.69 -68.93
CA GLU A 977 11.09 -49.24 -68.90
C GLU A 977 11.80 -48.94 -67.57
N LEU A 978 11.63 -47.74 -67.01
CA LEU A 978 12.15 -47.42 -65.68
C LEU A 978 11.63 -48.42 -64.63
N THR A 979 10.32 -48.64 -64.56
CA THR A 979 9.71 -49.55 -63.57
C THR A 979 10.04 -51.01 -63.79
N ALA A 980 10.32 -51.43 -65.03
CA ALA A 980 10.79 -52.78 -65.31
C ALA A 980 12.22 -53.02 -64.79
N ASN A 981 13.02 -51.98 -64.62
CA ASN A 981 14.45 -52.07 -64.28
C ASN A 981 14.80 -51.57 -62.88
N VAL A 982 13.95 -50.77 -62.26
CA VAL A 982 14.15 -50.22 -60.91
C VAL A 982 12.95 -50.60 -60.05
N THR A 983 13.20 -51.34 -58.97
CA THR A 983 12.16 -51.90 -58.11
C THR A 983 12.02 -51.20 -56.76
N ASP A 984 12.94 -50.29 -56.42
CA ASP A 984 12.94 -49.55 -55.16
C ASP A 984 13.09 -48.05 -55.39
N PHE A 985 12.04 -47.30 -55.06
CA PHE A 985 12.00 -45.84 -55.07
C PHE A 985 11.81 -45.24 -53.67
N SER A 986 12.00 -46.03 -52.61
CA SER A 986 11.71 -45.64 -51.22
C SER A 986 12.53 -44.46 -50.71
N SER A 987 13.63 -44.12 -51.40
CA SER A 987 14.47 -42.97 -51.10
C SER A 987 13.89 -41.63 -51.56
N PHE A 988 12.95 -41.62 -52.51
CA PHE A 988 12.27 -40.41 -52.95
C PHE A 988 11.32 -39.91 -51.86
N SER A 989 11.43 -38.63 -51.49
CA SER A 989 10.58 -38.07 -50.44
C SER A 989 9.10 -38.11 -50.85
N ALA A 990 8.27 -38.74 -50.01
CA ALA A 990 6.83 -38.75 -50.19
C ALA A 990 6.19 -37.36 -50.13
N ASP A 991 6.89 -36.34 -49.62
CA ASP A 991 6.41 -34.95 -49.61
C ASP A 991 6.36 -34.35 -51.02
N TYR A 992 7.23 -34.81 -51.94
CA TYR A 992 7.39 -34.24 -53.28
C TYR A 992 7.10 -35.22 -54.40
N TRP A 993 7.14 -36.52 -54.12
CA TRP A 993 6.96 -37.58 -55.10
C TRP A 993 5.80 -38.49 -54.71
N ASP A 994 4.94 -38.84 -55.67
CA ASP A 994 3.92 -39.87 -55.55
C ASP A 994 4.40 -41.13 -56.27
N ILE A 995 4.56 -42.21 -55.52
CA ILE A 995 4.93 -43.53 -56.04
C ILE A 995 3.71 -44.47 -56.03
N SER A 996 2.70 -44.16 -55.21
CA SER A 996 1.65 -45.09 -54.82
C SER A 996 0.69 -45.45 -55.96
N ALA A 997 0.42 -44.50 -56.86
CA ALA A 997 -0.52 -44.69 -57.96
C ALA A 997 0.10 -45.33 -59.20
N ALA A 998 1.37 -45.01 -59.49
CA ALA A 998 2.00 -45.32 -60.77
C ALA A 998 3.10 -46.39 -60.69
N GLY A 999 3.60 -46.71 -59.49
CA GLY A 999 4.72 -47.63 -59.29
C GLY A 999 6.10 -47.01 -59.60
N TYR A 1000 6.15 -45.73 -59.94
CA TYR A 1000 7.36 -44.92 -60.14
C TYR A 1000 7.15 -43.51 -59.56
N PRO A 1001 8.23 -42.73 -59.31
CA PRO A 1001 8.10 -41.39 -58.76
C PRO A 1001 7.46 -40.43 -59.78
N VAL A 1002 6.31 -39.88 -59.42
CA VAL A 1002 5.61 -38.80 -60.13
C VAL A 1002 5.70 -37.52 -59.30
N TRP A 1003 6.06 -36.39 -59.91
CA TRP A 1003 6.13 -35.12 -59.18
C TRP A 1003 4.76 -34.71 -58.63
N LYS A 1004 4.66 -34.50 -57.33
CA LYS A 1004 3.47 -33.96 -56.67
C LYS A 1004 3.45 -32.46 -56.88
N THR A 1005 2.50 -31.99 -57.68
CA THR A 1005 2.22 -30.56 -57.71
C THR A 1005 1.44 -30.22 -56.44
N LYS A 1006 2.01 -29.32 -55.62
CA LYS A 1006 1.40 -28.83 -54.38
C LYS A 1006 0.24 -27.88 -54.63
#